data_AF-A0A0S8EGE2-F1
#
_entry.id   AF-A0A0S8EGE2-F1
#
_cell.length_a   1.000
_cell.length_b   1.000
_cell.length_c   1.000
_cell.angle_alpha   90.00
_cell.angle_beta   90.00
_cell.angle_gamma   90.00
#
_symmetry.space_group_name_H-M   'P 1'
#
loop_
_entity.id
_entity.type
_entity.pdbx_description
1 polymer ?
#
loop_
_entity_poly.entity_id
_entity_poly.type
_entity_poly.pdbx_seq_one_letter_code
_entity_poly.pdbx_strand_id
1 'polypeptide(L)'
;MGSLKTLCLAAVVGAATAPVVADQAPWLDPAWTVRRVVGAVVEDTGQAGGEVAVCAFYTGGMAKPDASDVRVAINGRRLVGHRVLQAGPADLVRVAFEALPNITRYYIYYGNPGAPPPTPWEIQRGVLLEARQWVLADRPAALPVIEAAWQKARPVGADFVSHISFGHHPFAADGTPTVFHYTGWFIPPRPGTYSIATSSDGGSWVVIDGRPVVAWPGPHGPVRDARHAQDVVLTQALHRIDYWNVSHSGRTMMVAAWKAPGDNQYRAIPPAVFLPVAGAKLVEVDLKGETLVADFFAEHADEAWWPSRYAVRMTFRNLSKVVTVGRSGRFDWDFGDGQTSAELEPTHVYLAPGDYTVSLKASRATLSNTFRTNVRVERDWFNQASRDVTPIARYAEAVARYDLAKLDVRNLVLAVDLFNHQKMQQPLIAAAAELTLKRDGVLEKDLVDNGLLLGRTLRAAGRADEALRAYRSIEPRIKAGRRRAEIAVQIGETLRTDLLRYDEAEKEYQRVLKTYTTTAGAEAELRRAHIGLGDVWRHRGDGEKAREAYAAAAAIRLTFQPPNVVAVRVGTLARYVEEYTRERQWEWAFQFSDDWAWEFPLDKLKGHWSLLRAKALLARGDRPAALREAMDLLGASPDSTYAVRLLMFAAECHVADGQTDKARLLLQTAVEDYPEDGDQDAARARLQALGGPVKTK
;
A
#
# COMPACT_ATOMS: atom_id res chain seq x y z
N MET A 1 -1.19 -27.45 -63.36
CA MET A 1 0.26 -27.55 -63.62
C MET A 1 0.91 -26.26 -63.15
N GLY A 2 2.02 -26.34 -62.40
CA GLY A 2 2.80 -25.18 -61.94
C GLY A 2 2.90 -25.06 -60.41
N SER A 3 3.80 -25.83 -59.81
CA SER A 3 4.18 -25.82 -58.39
C SER A 3 5.51 -25.08 -58.23
N LEU A 4 5.62 -24.14 -57.28
CA LEU A 4 6.90 -23.57 -56.84
C LEU A 4 7.15 -23.95 -55.38
N LYS A 5 8.19 -24.78 -55.21
CA LYS A 5 8.72 -25.25 -53.93
C LYS A 5 9.79 -24.28 -53.41
N THR A 6 9.75 -24.10 -52.10
CA THR A 6 10.72 -23.50 -51.20
C THR A 6 12.14 -24.03 -51.41
N LEU A 7 13.14 -23.14 -51.45
CA LEU A 7 14.56 -23.51 -51.40
C LEU A 7 15.22 -22.85 -50.18
N CYS A 8 15.62 -23.68 -49.23
CA CYS A 8 16.64 -23.38 -48.23
C CYS A 8 18.01 -23.39 -48.91
N LEU A 9 18.88 -22.43 -48.61
CA LEU A 9 20.30 -22.55 -48.87
C LEU A 9 21.10 -22.15 -47.62
N ALA A 10 21.86 -23.12 -47.12
CA ALA A 10 22.85 -22.95 -46.07
C ALA A 10 24.08 -22.21 -46.62
N ALA A 11 24.67 -21.31 -45.82
CA ALA A 11 25.97 -20.73 -46.09
C ALA A 11 26.93 -20.99 -44.92
N VAL A 12 28.02 -21.65 -45.30
CA VAL A 12 29.27 -22.07 -44.64
C VAL A 12 29.78 -21.16 -43.52
N VAL A 13 30.21 -21.82 -42.43
CA VAL A 13 31.03 -21.28 -41.34
C VAL A 13 32.51 -21.30 -41.75
N GLY A 14 33.19 -20.15 -41.61
CA GLY A 14 34.64 -20.01 -41.65
C GLY A 14 35.06 -18.91 -40.65
N ALA A 15 35.97 -19.25 -39.74
CA ALA A 15 36.29 -18.48 -38.53
C ALA A 15 37.50 -17.53 -38.67
N ALA A 16 37.50 -16.50 -37.79
CA ALA A 16 38.62 -15.66 -37.31
C ALA A 16 39.30 -14.72 -38.34
N THR A 17 39.57 -13.43 -38.12
CA THR A 17 39.67 -12.58 -36.90
C THR A 17 39.60 -11.09 -37.30
N ALA A 18 38.74 -10.33 -36.65
CA ALA A 18 39.05 -9.03 -36.03
C ALA A 18 37.84 -8.67 -35.14
N PRO A 19 38.02 -8.26 -33.87
CA PRO A 19 36.93 -7.61 -33.17
C PRO A 19 36.64 -6.33 -33.95
N VAL A 20 35.39 -6.11 -34.38
CA VAL A 20 34.93 -4.76 -34.67
C VAL A 20 34.97 -4.06 -33.32
N VAL A 21 36.12 -3.45 -33.01
CA VAL A 21 36.16 -2.36 -32.05
C VAL A 21 35.27 -1.31 -32.67
N ALA A 22 34.03 -1.20 -32.20
CA ALA A 22 33.18 -0.09 -32.56
C ALA A 22 34.00 1.17 -32.26
N ASP A 23 34.36 1.89 -33.32
CA ASP A 23 35.19 3.09 -33.27
C ASP A 23 34.57 4.01 -32.21
N GLN A 24 35.19 4.08 -31.03
CA GLN A 24 34.63 4.88 -29.95
C GLN A 24 34.79 6.32 -30.39
N ALA A 25 33.68 6.96 -30.76
CA ALA A 25 33.66 8.38 -31.09
C ALA A 25 34.48 9.15 -30.03
N PRO A 26 35.23 10.19 -30.41
CA PRO A 26 36.02 10.94 -29.45
C PRO A 26 35.13 11.54 -28.35
N TRP A 27 35.71 11.78 -27.17
CA TRP A 27 35.07 12.63 -26.17
C TRP A 27 34.92 14.05 -26.72
N LEU A 28 33.87 14.76 -26.30
CA LEU A 28 33.59 16.13 -26.72
C LEU A 28 34.78 17.04 -26.41
N ASP A 29 35.28 16.96 -25.17
CA ASP A 29 36.56 17.51 -24.72
C ASP A 29 37.01 16.80 -23.41
N PRO A 30 38.20 17.14 -22.86
CA PRO A 30 38.72 16.50 -21.64
C PRO A 30 37.92 16.75 -20.35
N ALA A 31 37.10 17.79 -20.25
CA ALA A 31 36.38 18.15 -19.03
C ALA A 31 35.12 17.31 -18.77
N TRP A 32 34.60 16.62 -19.79
CA TRP A 32 33.44 15.73 -19.67
C TRP A 32 33.82 14.39 -19.06
N THR A 33 33.07 13.96 -18.05
CA THR A 33 33.32 12.72 -17.31
C THR A 33 32.35 11.60 -17.68
N VAL A 34 31.13 11.94 -18.11
CA VAL A 34 30.11 10.96 -18.50
C VAL A 34 29.65 11.17 -19.94
N ARG A 35 29.47 10.06 -20.67
CA ARG A 35 28.90 10.04 -22.01
C ARG A 35 27.89 8.92 -22.12
N ARG A 36 26.62 9.28 -22.31
CA ARG A 36 25.53 8.33 -22.54
C ARG A 36 25.25 8.24 -24.03
N VAL A 37 25.14 7.03 -24.53
CA VAL A 37 24.82 6.75 -25.93
C VAL A 37 23.33 6.49 -26.06
N VAL A 38 22.69 7.17 -26.99
CA VAL A 38 21.28 6.98 -27.30
C VAL A 38 21.07 6.70 -28.78
N GLY A 39 20.12 5.81 -29.06
CA GLY A 39 19.66 5.48 -30.40
C GLY A 39 18.37 6.22 -30.73
N ALA A 40 18.34 7.01 -31.79
CA ALA A 40 17.12 7.67 -32.25
C ALA A 40 16.92 7.39 -33.74
N VAL A 41 15.80 6.78 -34.11
CA VAL A 41 15.41 6.59 -35.52
C VAL A 41 14.24 7.51 -35.77
N VAL A 42 14.42 8.45 -36.70
CA VAL A 42 13.40 9.43 -37.03
C VAL A 42 13.22 9.47 -38.53
N GLU A 43 11.96 9.47 -38.96
CA GLU A 43 11.61 9.67 -40.36
C GLU A 43 11.69 11.16 -40.68
N ASP A 44 12.35 11.51 -41.78
CA ASP A 44 12.43 12.91 -42.22
C ASP A 44 11.06 13.33 -42.78
N THR A 45 10.41 14.26 -42.10
CA THR A 45 9.07 14.74 -42.50
C THR A 45 9.14 15.83 -43.56
N GLY A 46 10.33 16.39 -43.83
CA GLY A 46 10.53 17.55 -44.69
C GLY A 46 9.91 18.85 -44.16
N GLN A 47 9.39 18.86 -42.93
CA GLN A 47 8.72 20.03 -42.34
C GLN A 47 9.73 20.99 -41.71
N ALA A 48 9.43 22.30 -41.78
CA ALA A 48 10.22 23.35 -41.15
C ALA A 48 10.43 23.09 -39.65
N GLY A 49 11.60 23.44 -39.10
CA GLY A 49 11.90 23.27 -37.67
C GLY A 49 12.73 22.04 -37.29
N GLY A 50 13.01 21.15 -38.25
CA GLY A 50 13.86 19.97 -38.06
C GLY A 50 13.23 18.87 -37.18
N GLU A 51 13.74 17.64 -37.31
CA GLU A 51 13.21 16.54 -36.51
C GLU A 51 13.72 16.57 -35.08
N VAL A 52 12.90 16.06 -34.15
CA VAL A 52 13.20 16.09 -32.71
C VAL A 52 13.08 14.70 -32.11
N ALA A 53 14.05 14.34 -31.29
CA ALA A 53 13.99 13.18 -30.43
C ALA A 53 14.04 13.59 -28.94
N VAL A 54 13.42 12.79 -28.08
CA VAL A 54 13.41 12.99 -26.63
C VAL A 54 13.92 11.74 -25.92
N CYS A 55 14.69 11.93 -24.85
CA CYS A 55 15.22 10.84 -24.03
C CYS A 55 15.15 11.20 -22.54
N ALA A 56 14.88 10.20 -21.70
CA ALA A 56 14.97 10.30 -20.25
C ALA A 56 16.03 9.34 -19.71
N PHE A 57 16.81 9.76 -18.73
CA PHE A 57 17.85 8.94 -18.10
C PHE A 57 18.18 9.44 -16.69
N TYR A 58 18.75 8.56 -15.87
CA TYR A 58 19.28 8.92 -14.56
C TYR A 58 20.73 9.38 -14.67
N THR A 59 21.04 10.45 -13.93
CA THR A 59 22.39 11.03 -13.90
C THR A 59 23.23 10.52 -12.74
N GLY A 60 22.62 9.89 -11.72
CA GLY A 60 23.30 9.51 -10.48
C GLY A 60 23.90 10.69 -9.71
N GLY A 61 23.29 11.88 -9.85
CA GLY A 61 23.79 13.13 -9.26
C GLY A 61 25.08 13.67 -9.90
N MET A 62 25.52 13.11 -11.03
CA MET A 62 26.74 13.56 -11.71
C MET A 62 26.54 14.81 -12.55
N ALA A 63 25.31 15.07 -13.03
CA ALA A 63 24.97 16.33 -13.69
C ALA A 63 24.76 17.44 -12.64
N LYS A 64 24.80 18.70 -13.09
CA LYS A 64 24.37 19.83 -12.25
C LYS A 64 22.91 19.65 -11.80
N PRO A 65 22.48 20.22 -10.66
CA PRO A 65 21.10 20.10 -10.18
C PRO A 65 20.04 20.59 -11.19
N ASP A 66 20.38 21.56 -12.04
CA ASP A 66 19.54 22.07 -13.12
C ASP A 66 19.82 21.43 -14.49
N ALA A 67 20.75 20.47 -14.52
CA ALA A 67 21.30 19.80 -15.71
C ALA A 67 21.82 20.78 -16.79
N SER A 68 22.24 21.99 -16.41
CA SER A 68 22.79 22.99 -17.33
C SER A 68 24.13 22.57 -17.96
N ASP A 69 24.77 21.53 -17.43
CA ASP A 69 25.92 20.88 -18.04
C ASP A 69 25.55 19.78 -19.04
N VAL A 70 24.29 19.54 -19.40
CA VAL A 70 23.98 18.53 -20.43
C VAL A 70 24.33 19.04 -21.83
N ARG A 71 24.94 18.19 -22.65
CA ARG A 71 25.19 18.42 -24.09
C ARG A 71 24.79 17.22 -24.93
N VAL A 72 24.32 17.47 -26.15
CA VAL A 72 24.07 16.40 -27.13
C VAL A 72 24.94 16.62 -28.36
N ALA A 73 25.62 15.56 -28.81
CA ALA A 73 26.50 15.60 -29.97
C ALA A 73 26.36 14.35 -30.85
N ILE A 74 26.73 14.50 -32.12
CA ILE A 74 26.93 13.42 -33.08
C ILE A 74 28.43 13.24 -33.34
N ASN A 75 28.82 12.02 -33.69
CA ASN A 75 30.23 11.63 -33.90
C ASN A 75 31.15 12.01 -32.73
N GLY A 76 30.58 12.18 -31.53
CA GLY A 76 31.27 12.54 -30.29
C GLY A 76 31.78 13.98 -30.15
N ARG A 77 31.68 14.83 -31.19
CA ARG A 77 32.25 16.19 -31.17
C ARG A 77 31.35 17.28 -31.71
N ARG A 78 30.44 16.97 -32.64
CA ARG A 78 29.58 17.99 -33.25
C ARG A 78 28.31 18.12 -32.42
N LEU A 79 28.18 19.23 -31.70
CA LEU A 79 26.97 19.56 -30.97
C LEU A 79 25.78 19.69 -31.93
N VAL A 80 24.61 19.27 -31.46
CA VAL A 80 23.31 19.46 -32.12
C VAL A 80 22.40 20.31 -31.24
N GLY A 81 21.34 20.88 -31.81
CA GLY A 81 20.33 21.59 -31.01
C GLY A 81 19.79 20.70 -29.90
N HIS A 82 19.71 21.20 -28.67
CA HIS A 82 19.15 20.45 -27.55
C HIS A 82 18.62 21.36 -26.45
N ARG A 83 17.66 20.84 -25.69
CA ARG A 83 17.04 21.52 -24.54
C ARG A 83 16.79 20.50 -23.44
N VAL A 84 17.27 20.80 -22.24
CA VAL A 84 16.84 20.09 -21.03
C VAL A 84 15.40 20.49 -20.76
N LEU A 85 14.50 19.51 -20.82
CA LEU A 85 13.07 19.71 -20.52
C LEU A 85 12.83 19.62 -19.02
N GLN A 86 13.53 18.71 -18.35
CA GLN A 86 13.29 18.38 -16.96
C GLN A 86 14.58 17.92 -16.28
N ALA A 87 14.82 18.44 -15.07
CA ALA A 87 15.86 17.98 -14.14
C ALA A 87 15.18 17.74 -12.78
N GLY A 88 15.06 16.47 -12.39
CA GLY A 88 14.22 15.99 -11.30
C GLY A 88 12.78 15.63 -11.75
N PRO A 89 11.94 14.98 -10.93
CA PRO A 89 12.20 14.62 -9.53
C PRO A 89 13.33 13.61 -9.41
N ALA A 90 13.97 13.62 -8.24
CA ALA A 90 15.17 12.83 -7.97
C ALA A 90 16.29 13.14 -8.99
N ASP A 91 16.98 12.14 -9.54
CA ASP A 91 18.11 12.35 -10.46
C ASP A 91 17.74 12.21 -11.95
N LEU A 92 16.43 12.17 -12.26
CA LEU A 92 15.95 12.00 -13.62
C LEU A 92 16.22 13.26 -14.45
N VAL A 93 16.80 13.10 -15.63
CA VAL A 93 16.92 14.17 -16.63
C VAL A 93 16.17 13.76 -17.89
N ARG A 94 15.43 14.70 -18.46
CA ARG A 94 14.83 14.58 -19.79
C ARG A 94 15.39 15.66 -20.70
N VAL A 95 15.87 15.23 -21.86
CA VAL A 95 16.44 16.12 -22.88
C VAL A 95 15.78 15.85 -24.22
N ALA A 96 15.38 16.94 -24.89
CA ALA A 96 15.03 16.93 -26.30
C ALA A 96 16.23 17.39 -27.12
N PHE A 97 16.41 16.82 -28.30
CA PHE A 97 17.50 17.17 -29.19
C PHE A 97 17.10 17.04 -30.66
N GLU A 98 17.80 17.78 -31.50
CA GLU A 98 17.68 17.75 -32.95
C GLU A 98 18.11 16.38 -33.47
N ALA A 99 17.18 15.69 -34.12
CA ALA A 99 17.41 14.45 -34.81
C ALA A 99 17.71 14.74 -36.28
N LEU A 100 18.88 14.33 -36.75
CA LEU A 100 19.34 14.53 -38.11
C LEU A 100 19.01 13.30 -38.98
N PRO A 101 18.59 13.50 -40.24
CA PRO A 101 18.37 12.40 -41.18
C PRO A 101 19.60 11.49 -41.29
N ASN A 102 19.37 10.17 -41.32
CA ASN A 102 20.40 9.13 -41.41
C ASN A 102 21.39 9.05 -40.23
N ILE A 103 21.20 9.83 -39.16
CA ILE A 103 21.98 9.72 -37.93
C ILE A 103 21.14 9.01 -36.88
N THR A 104 21.58 7.80 -36.51
CA THR A 104 20.86 6.97 -35.54
C THR A 104 21.48 6.96 -34.15
N ARG A 105 22.71 7.46 -33.99
CA ARG A 105 23.48 7.38 -32.74
C ARG A 105 23.88 8.78 -32.28
N TYR A 106 23.52 9.10 -31.04
CA TYR A 106 23.80 10.38 -30.40
C TYR A 106 24.50 10.15 -29.07
N TYR A 107 25.27 11.15 -28.65
CA TYR A 107 26.08 11.13 -27.44
C TYR A 107 25.65 12.28 -26.53
N ILE A 108 25.12 11.94 -25.36
CA ILE A 108 24.71 12.89 -24.33
C ILE A 108 25.84 12.97 -23.30
N TYR A 109 26.44 14.15 -23.16
CA TYR A 109 27.52 14.41 -22.20
C TYR A 109 27.00 15.17 -20.98
N TYR A 110 27.52 14.83 -19.80
CA TYR A 110 27.28 15.51 -18.52
C TYR A 110 28.44 15.23 -17.55
N GLY A 111 28.41 15.83 -16.36
CA GLY A 111 29.48 15.72 -15.37
C GLY A 111 30.61 16.71 -15.62
N ASN A 112 30.27 17.89 -16.13
CA ASN A 112 31.20 19.00 -16.31
C ASN A 112 30.69 20.21 -15.50
N PRO A 113 31.10 20.38 -14.23
CA PRO A 113 30.62 21.48 -13.39
C PRO A 113 31.04 22.86 -13.91
N GLY A 114 32.08 22.94 -14.75
CA GLY A 114 32.53 24.18 -15.39
C GLY A 114 31.77 24.55 -16.66
N ALA A 115 30.91 23.67 -17.20
CA ALA A 115 30.19 23.96 -18.43
C ALA A 115 29.19 25.12 -18.23
N PRO A 116 29.15 26.12 -19.13
CA PRO A 116 28.09 27.13 -19.12
C PRO A 116 26.72 26.49 -19.44
N PRO A 117 25.59 27.19 -19.26
CA PRO A 117 24.31 26.72 -19.81
C PRO A 117 24.38 26.50 -21.33
N PRO A 118 23.63 25.54 -21.90
CA PRO A 118 23.57 25.33 -23.34
C PRO A 118 22.92 26.54 -24.03
N THR A 119 23.26 26.76 -25.29
CA THR A 119 22.59 27.76 -26.13
C THR A 119 21.11 27.40 -26.23
N PRO A 120 20.18 28.37 -26.04
CA PRO A 120 18.75 28.11 -26.21
C PRO A 120 18.45 27.55 -27.59
N TRP A 121 17.64 26.50 -27.63
CA TRP A 121 17.16 25.87 -28.85
C TRP A 121 15.64 25.78 -28.81
N GLU A 122 14.98 26.34 -29.82
CA GLU A 122 13.53 26.28 -29.93
C GLU A 122 13.12 24.94 -30.55
N ILE A 123 12.17 24.28 -29.89
CA ILE A 123 11.61 23.02 -30.37
C ILE A 123 10.36 23.35 -31.17
N GLN A 124 10.35 22.98 -32.45
CA GLN A 124 9.24 23.22 -33.38
C GLN A 124 8.51 21.92 -33.75
N ARG A 125 8.30 21.03 -32.77
CA ARG A 125 7.66 19.72 -32.90
C ARG A 125 6.81 19.39 -31.68
N GLY A 126 5.83 18.51 -31.88
CA GLY A 126 5.00 17.92 -30.84
C GLY A 126 4.11 18.92 -30.10
N VAL A 127 3.64 18.47 -28.94
CA VAL A 127 3.04 19.31 -27.91
C VAL A 127 3.86 19.13 -26.64
N LEU A 128 4.70 20.10 -26.32
CA LEU A 128 5.46 20.11 -25.07
C LEU A 128 4.55 20.62 -23.96
N LEU A 129 4.28 19.79 -22.97
CA LEU A 129 3.61 20.17 -21.72
C LEU A 129 4.66 20.47 -20.66
N GLU A 130 4.62 21.66 -20.09
CA GLU A 130 5.36 22.04 -18.89
C GLU A 130 4.37 22.30 -17.73
N ALA A 131 4.66 21.79 -16.54
CA ALA A 131 3.88 22.04 -15.32
C ALA A 131 4.75 22.72 -14.26
N ARG A 132 4.24 23.81 -13.67
CA ARG A 132 4.93 24.54 -12.60
C ARG A 132 4.00 24.87 -11.44
N GLN A 133 4.45 24.60 -10.23
CA GLN A 133 3.76 24.93 -8.99
C GLN A 133 3.99 26.40 -8.63
N TRP A 134 2.90 27.09 -8.29
CA TRP A 134 2.97 28.47 -7.82
C TRP A 134 1.84 28.76 -6.82
N VAL A 135 2.19 29.43 -5.73
CA VAL A 135 1.20 29.91 -4.75
C VAL A 135 0.61 31.22 -5.27
N LEU A 136 -0.56 31.11 -5.90
CA LEU A 136 -1.37 32.24 -6.31
C LEU A 136 -1.98 32.93 -5.07
N ALA A 137 -1.44 34.10 -4.68
CA ALA A 137 -2.08 34.96 -3.68
C ALA A 137 -3.33 35.66 -4.25
N ASP A 138 -3.31 35.97 -5.55
CA ASP A 138 -4.41 36.60 -6.30
C ASP A 138 -4.91 35.67 -7.41
N ARG A 139 -6.14 35.92 -7.90
CA ARG A 139 -6.81 35.13 -8.96
C ARG A 139 -6.67 35.83 -10.33
N PRO A 140 -5.57 35.63 -11.09
CA PRO A 140 -5.30 36.38 -12.30
C PRO A 140 -6.30 36.06 -13.40
N ALA A 141 -6.84 37.11 -14.02
CA ALA A 141 -7.73 37.03 -15.17
C ALA A 141 -7.04 37.41 -16.50
N ALA A 142 -5.75 37.77 -16.47
CA ALA A 142 -5.01 38.26 -17.63
C ALA A 142 -3.75 37.43 -17.91
N LEU A 143 -3.53 37.08 -19.18
CA LEU A 143 -2.41 36.26 -19.63
C LEU A 143 -1.02 36.82 -19.26
N PRO A 144 -0.73 38.14 -19.39
CA PRO A 144 0.59 38.67 -19.02
C PRO A 144 0.94 38.47 -17.53
N VAL A 145 -0.06 38.42 -16.65
CA VAL A 145 0.15 38.15 -15.22
C VAL A 145 0.58 36.69 -15.02
N ILE A 146 0.00 35.77 -15.79
CA ILE A 146 0.30 34.34 -15.74
C ILE A 146 1.71 34.08 -16.30
N GLU A 147 2.05 34.71 -17.43
CA GLU A 147 3.39 34.63 -18.01
C GLU A 147 4.46 35.18 -17.06
N ALA A 148 4.20 36.31 -16.39
CA ALA A 148 5.11 36.87 -15.39
C ALA A 148 5.26 35.95 -14.17
N ALA A 149 4.19 35.27 -13.77
CA ALA A 149 4.20 34.32 -12.67
C ALA A 149 4.93 33.02 -13.02
N TRP A 150 4.78 32.54 -14.24
CA TRP A 150 5.47 31.35 -14.75
C TRP A 150 6.98 31.41 -14.58
N GLN A 151 7.56 32.61 -14.77
CA GLN A 151 9.01 32.83 -14.60
C GLN A 151 9.47 32.65 -13.15
N LYS A 152 8.58 32.80 -12.18
CA LYS A 152 8.86 32.64 -10.73
C LYS A 152 8.37 31.30 -10.17
N ALA A 153 7.61 30.55 -10.95
CA ALA A 153 7.00 29.29 -10.55
C ALA A 153 8.04 28.16 -10.48
N ARG A 154 7.85 27.22 -9.55
CA ARG A 154 8.75 26.09 -9.36
C ARG A 154 8.43 25.00 -10.40
N PRO A 155 9.42 24.53 -11.20
CA PRO A 155 9.22 23.39 -12.09
C PRO A 155 8.76 22.12 -11.36
N VAL A 156 7.79 21.42 -11.95
CA VAL A 156 7.26 20.14 -11.46
C VAL A 156 7.62 19.01 -12.42
N GLY A 157 7.42 19.25 -13.72
CA GLY A 157 7.76 18.29 -14.77
C GLY A 157 7.49 18.83 -16.17
N ALA A 158 8.09 18.19 -17.17
CA ALA A 158 7.88 18.54 -18.56
C ALA A 158 8.05 17.32 -19.48
N ASP A 159 7.12 17.12 -20.41
CA ASP A 159 7.19 16.05 -21.41
C ASP A 159 6.39 16.38 -22.67
N PHE A 160 6.64 15.62 -23.73
CA PHE A 160 5.77 15.63 -24.89
C PHE A 160 4.49 14.84 -24.64
N VAL A 161 3.37 15.42 -25.01
CA VAL A 161 2.05 14.80 -25.01
C VAL A 161 1.50 14.75 -26.43
N SER A 162 0.56 13.85 -26.69
CA SER A 162 -0.01 13.69 -28.04
C SER A 162 -1.03 14.77 -28.38
N HIS A 163 -1.60 15.47 -27.39
CA HIS A 163 -2.66 16.46 -27.58
C HIS A 163 -2.89 17.29 -26.31
N ILE A 164 -3.71 18.33 -26.41
CA ILE A 164 -4.11 19.20 -25.30
C ILE A 164 -5.52 18.81 -24.86
N SER A 165 -5.67 17.61 -24.28
CA SER A 165 -6.91 17.13 -23.67
C SER A 165 -6.63 16.22 -22.48
N PHE A 166 -6.40 16.80 -21.31
CA PHE A 166 -6.17 16.06 -20.07
C PHE A 166 -7.31 16.28 -19.07
N GLY A 167 -7.61 15.24 -18.30
CA GLY A 167 -8.58 15.27 -17.19
C GLY A 167 -7.93 15.09 -15.82
N HIS A 168 -6.61 15.27 -15.73
CA HIS A 168 -5.81 15.11 -14.53
C HIS A 168 -4.46 15.84 -14.65
N HIS A 169 -3.71 15.94 -13.54
CA HIS A 169 -2.36 16.48 -13.48
C HIS A 169 -1.33 15.37 -13.74
N PRO A 170 -0.58 15.36 -14.86
CA PRO A 170 0.24 14.22 -15.28
C PRO A 170 1.60 14.08 -14.57
N PHE A 171 1.99 15.03 -13.72
CA PHE A 171 3.26 14.99 -12.97
C PHE A 171 3.12 14.94 -11.44
N ALA A 172 1.89 14.96 -10.90
CA ALA A 172 1.61 15.01 -9.46
C ALA A 172 0.10 14.92 -9.20
N ALA A 173 -0.32 14.55 -8.00
CA ALA A 173 -1.73 14.63 -7.59
C ALA A 173 -1.93 15.24 -6.19
N ASP A 174 -0.97 16.04 -5.73
CA ASP A 174 -0.99 16.66 -4.42
C ASP A 174 -2.05 17.76 -4.29
N GLY A 175 -2.78 18.07 -5.37
CA GLY A 175 -3.80 19.09 -5.41
C GLY A 175 -3.26 20.51 -5.30
N THR A 176 -1.93 20.67 -5.39
CA THR A 176 -1.26 21.96 -5.30
C THR A 176 -1.64 22.81 -6.52
N PRO A 177 -1.85 24.13 -6.34
CA PRO A 177 -2.05 25.03 -7.45
C PRO A 177 -0.90 24.96 -8.46
N THR A 178 -1.25 24.71 -9.71
CA THR A 178 -0.31 24.46 -10.81
C THR A 178 -0.73 25.27 -12.03
N VAL A 179 0.27 25.86 -12.68
CA VAL A 179 0.14 26.43 -14.02
C VAL A 179 0.65 25.38 -15.02
N PHE A 180 -0.14 25.12 -16.05
CA PHE A 180 0.24 24.28 -17.18
C PHE A 180 0.43 25.17 -18.41
N HIS A 181 1.53 24.93 -19.12
CA HIS A 181 1.81 25.56 -20.39
C HIS A 181 2.08 24.48 -21.42
N TYR A 182 1.25 24.45 -22.46
CA TYR A 182 1.45 23.59 -23.62
C TYR A 182 2.00 24.45 -24.75
N THR A 183 3.10 24.03 -25.37
CA THR A 183 3.64 24.60 -26.60
C THR A 183 3.52 23.56 -27.71
N GLY A 184 2.63 23.77 -28.66
CA GLY A 184 2.34 22.86 -29.76
C GLY A 184 2.70 23.43 -31.13
N TRP A 185 3.11 22.55 -32.04
CA TRP A 185 3.38 22.89 -33.45
C TRP A 185 2.58 21.98 -34.37
N PHE A 186 1.73 22.57 -35.20
CA PHE A 186 0.75 21.82 -35.98
C PHE A 186 0.55 22.38 -37.38
N ILE A 187 0.07 21.51 -38.27
CA ILE A 187 -0.34 21.87 -39.63
C ILE A 187 -1.82 21.55 -39.77
N PRO A 188 -2.69 22.56 -39.95
CA PRO A 188 -4.10 22.34 -40.22
C PRO A 188 -4.28 21.45 -41.46
N PRO A 189 -5.24 20.50 -41.46
CA PRO A 189 -5.43 19.59 -42.61
C PRO A 189 -5.85 20.30 -43.90
N ARG A 190 -6.37 21.53 -43.80
CA ARG A 190 -6.79 22.40 -44.90
C ARG A 190 -6.82 23.86 -44.45
N PRO A 191 -6.64 24.83 -45.37
CA PRO A 191 -6.80 26.24 -45.04
C PRO A 191 -8.28 26.59 -44.79
N GLY A 192 -8.54 27.63 -44.02
CA GLY A 192 -9.88 28.19 -43.83
C GLY A 192 -10.14 28.74 -42.43
N THR A 193 -11.40 29.06 -42.15
CA THR A 193 -11.83 29.54 -40.82
C THR A 193 -12.07 28.36 -39.88
N TYR A 194 -11.26 28.27 -38.83
CA TYR A 194 -11.42 27.34 -37.72
C TYR A 194 -12.05 28.08 -36.55
N SER A 195 -13.01 27.44 -35.88
CA SER A 195 -13.50 27.95 -34.60
C SER A 195 -12.75 27.25 -33.47
N ILE A 196 -11.92 27.98 -32.73
CA ILE A 196 -11.10 27.45 -31.63
C ILE A 196 -11.84 27.63 -30.32
N ALA A 197 -11.90 26.59 -29.49
CA ALA A 197 -12.59 26.59 -28.21
C ALA A 197 -11.68 26.09 -27.08
N THR A 198 -11.97 26.55 -25.87
CA THR A 198 -11.33 26.06 -24.64
C THR A 198 -12.37 25.58 -23.63
N SER A 199 -12.08 24.48 -22.95
CA SER A 199 -12.81 24.05 -21.75
C SER A 199 -11.81 23.53 -20.71
N SER A 200 -11.89 24.07 -19.50
CA SER A 200 -10.93 23.76 -18.45
C SER A 200 -11.54 23.82 -17.05
N ASP A 201 -10.81 23.25 -16.10
CA ASP A 201 -10.96 23.56 -14.68
C ASP A 201 -9.98 24.68 -14.33
N GLY A 202 -10.51 25.81 -13.88
CA GLY A 202 -9.78 27.07 -13.76
C GLY A 202 -9.42 27.70 -15.11
N GLY A 203 -8.84 28.90 -15.03
CA GLY A 203 -8.69 29.77 -16.19
C GLY A 203 -7.85 29.14 -17.30
N SER A 204 -8.21 29.44 -18.57
CA SER A 204 -7.46 29.01 -19.74
C SER A 204 -7.36 30.06 -20.84
N TRP A 205 -6.27 29.98 -21.61
CA TRP A 205 -5.99 30.87 -22.74
C TRP A 205 -5.38 30.07 -23.89
N VAL A 206 -5.85 30.33 -25.10
CA VAL A 206 -5.30 29.79 -26.34
C VAL A 206 -4.72 30.93 -27.16
N VAL A 207 -3.46 30.78 -27.52
CA VAL A 207 -2.70 31.72 -28.36
C VAL A 207 -2.26 30.98 -29.61
N ILE A 208 -2.47 31.58 -30.79
CA ILE A 208 -2.00 31.02 -32.06
C ILE A 208 -1.09 32.04 -32.72
N ASP A 209 0.12 31.62 -33.10
CA ASP A 209 1.16 32.47 -33.69
C ASP A 209 1.40 33.78 -32.92
N GLY A 210 1.42 33.69 -31.58
CA GLY A 210 1.60 34.83 -30.69
C GLY A 210 0.38 35.74 -30.51
N ARG A 211 -0.77 35.42 -31.13
CA ARG A 211 -2.01 36.17 -31.00
C ARG A 211 -3.00 35.44 -30.09
N PRO A 212 -3.46 36.04 -28.98
CA PRO A 212 -4.55 35.47 -28.18
C PRO A 212 -5.81 35.28 -29.03
N VAL A 213 -6.35 34.07 -29.06
CA VAL A 213 -7.53 33.72 -29.87
C VAL A 213 -8.77 33.58 -28.98
N VAL A 214 -8.70 32.75 -27.94
CA VAL A 214 -9.81 32.52 -27.02
C VAL A 214 -9.31 32.38 -25.60
N ALA A 215 -10.10 32.87 -24.65
CA ALA A 215 -9.82 32.76 -23.23
C ALA A 215 -11.08 32.49 -22.43
N TRP A 216 -10.93 31.77 -21.34
CA TRP A 216 -11.93 31.64 -20.29
C TRP A 216 -11.23 31.93 -18.95
N PRO A 217 -11.12 33.20 -18.56
CA PRO A 217 -10.35 33.59 -17.39
C PRO A 217 -11.10 33.32 -16.08
N GLY A 218 -10.34 33.28 -14.98
CA GLY A 218 -10.88 33.19 -13.63
C GLY A 218 -11.19 31.75 -13.15
N PRO A 219 -11.65 31.60 -11.90
CA PRO A 219 -11.97 30.29 -11.34
C PRO A 219 -13.34 29.80 -11.86
N HIS A 220 -13.37 28.62 -12.44
CA HIS A 220 -14.58 27.94 -12.88
C HIS A 220 -14.35 26.43 -12.93
N GLY A 221 -15.42 25.64 -12.88
CA GLY A 221 -15.34 24.21 -13.17
C GLY A 221 -15.41 23.92 -14.67
N PRO A 222 -15.12 22.67 -15.08
CA PRO A 222 -15.23 22.29 -16.49
C PRO A 222 -16.69 22.28 -16.97
N VAL A 223 -16.91 22.74 -18.20
CA VAL A 223 -18.21 22.61 -18.91
C VAL A 223 -18.07 21.65 -20.08
N ARG A 224 -19.17 20.96 -20.43
CA ARG A 224 -19.22 19.97 -21.52
C ARG A 224 -19.65 20.58 -22.87
N ASP A 225 -19.39 21.87 -23.08
CA ASP A 225 -19.72 22.58 -24.31
C ASP A 225 -18.58 23.50 -24.75
N ALA A 226 -18.75 24.14 -25.92
CA ALA A 226 -17.78 25.05 -26.54
C ALA A 226 -18.23 26.51 -26.50
N ARG A 227 -18.89 26.94 -25.40
CA ARG A 227 -19.39 28.33 -25.28
C ARG A 227 -18.29 29.39 -25.27
N HIS A 228 -17.05 29.00 -24.96
CA HIS A 228 -15.85 29.82 -25.05
C HIS A 228 -15.12 29.45 -26.33
N ALA A 229 -15.51 30.09 -27.44
CA ALA A 229 -14.95 29.85 -28.76
C ALA A 229 -14.77 31.15 -29.54
N GLN A 230 -13.77 31.18 -30.43
CA GLN A 230 -13.49 32.29 -31.32
C GLN A 230 -12.97 31.78 -32.67
N ASP A 231 -13.39 32.42 -33.75
CA ASP A 231 -12.94 32.08 -35.10
C ASP A 231 -11.55 32.65 -35.39
N VAL A 232 -10.72 31.87 -36.08
CA VAL A 232 -9.39 32.22 -36.57
C VAL A 232 -9.20 31.67 -37.98
N VAL A 233 -8.54 32.43 -38.85
CA VAL A 233 -8.19 31.97 -40.20
C VAL A 233 -6.81 31.32 -40.15
N LEU A 234 -6.73 30.05 -40.54
CA LEU A 234 -5.48 29.30 -40.58
C LEU A 234 -5.13 28.91 -42.02
N THR A 235 -3.83 28.90 -42.30
CA THR A 235 -3.28 28.39 -43.56
C THR A 235 -2.92 26.92 -43.40
N GLN A 236 -2.68 26.22 -44.51
CA GLN A 236 -2.07 24.89 -44.47
C GLN A 236 -0.54 25.00 -44.37
N ALA A 237 -0.08 25.81 -43.43
CA ALA A 237 1.33 25.99 -43.08
C ALA A 237 1.54 25.58 -41.62
N LEU A 238 2.79 25.60 -41.19
CA LEU A 238 3.14 25.37 -39.79
C LEU A 238 2.65 26.54 -38.92
N HIS A 239 1.88 26.20 -37.89
CA HIS A 239 1.37 27.15 -36.90
C HIS A 239 1.82 26.73 -35.49
N ARG A 240 2.03 27.72 -34.63
CA ARG A 240 2.32 27.52 -33.19
C ARG A 240 1.05 27.74 -32.39
N ILE A 241 0.78 26.86 -31.42
CA ILE A 241 -0.27 27.02 -30.41
C ILE A 241 0.33 27.00 -29.01
N ASP A 242 0.02 28.02 -28.22
CA ASP A 242 0.26 28.01 -26.78
C ASP A 242 -1.08 27.87 -26.06
N TYR A 243 -1.16 26.93 -25.12
CA TYR A 243 -2.30 26.76 -24.24
C TYR A 243 -1.86 26.92 -22.79
N TRP A 244 -2.46 27.87 -22.10
CA TRP A 244 -2.22 28.13 -20.68
C TRP A 244 -3.41 27.66 -19.86
N ASN A 245 -3.17 26.98 -18.74
CA ASN A 245 -4.20 26.69 -17.76
C ASN A 245 -3.71 26.92 -16.34
N VAL A 246 -4.58 27.44 -15.49
CA VAL A 246 -4.30 27.72 -14.07
C VAL A 246 -5.29 26.94 -13.21
N SER A 247 -4.81 25.85 -12.59
CA SER A 247 -5.60 25.04 -11.66
C SER A 247 -5.37 25.47 -10.20
N HIS A 248 -6.46 25.53 -9.43
CA HIS A 248 -6.46 26.03 -8.05
C HIS A 248 -6.87 24.99 -7.00
N SER A 249 -7.40 23.82 -7.40
CA SER A 249 -8.07 22.90 -6.47
C SER A 249 -7.77 21.41 -6.71
N GLY A 250 -6.70 21.11 -7.44
CA GLY A 250 -6.28 19.74 -7.76
C GLY A 250 -7.12 19.01 -8.81
N ARG A 251 -8.41 19.35 -8.92
CA ARG A 251 -9.20 19.00 -10.10
C ARG A 251 -8.64 19.75 -11.30
N THR A 252 -8.35 19.00 -12.36
CA THR A 252 -7.61 19.48 -13.52
C THR A 252 -8.30 18.97 -14.77
N MET A 253 -8.83 19.89 -15.57
CA MET A 253 -9.27 19.61 -16.94
C MET A 253 -8.70 20.69 -17.84
N MET A 254 -8.22 20.29 -19.01
CA MET A 254 -7.73 21.22 -20.03
C MET A 254 -8.02 20.62 -21.40
N VAL A 255 -8.77 21.35 -22.22
CA VAL A 255 -9.15 20.91 -23.55
C VAL A 255 -9.00 22.08 -24.51
N ALA A 256 -8.06 21.97 -25.45
CA ALA A 256 -8.07 22.78 -26.66
C ALA A 256 -8.87 22.02 -27.73
N ALA A 257 -9.98 22.62 -28.16
CA ALA A 257 -10.86 22.06 -29.17
C ALA A 257 -10.94 22.98 -30.39
N TRP A 258 -11.31 22.42 -31.52
CA TRP A 258 -11.62 23.19 -32.72
C TRP A 258 -12.84 22.64 -33.46
N LYS A 259 -13.40 23.47 -34.32
CA LYS A 259 -14.33 23.08 -35.39
C LYS A 259 -13.67 23.49 -36.71
N ALA A 260 -13.25 22.50 -37.50
CA ALA A 260 -12.58 22.75 -38.77
C ALA A 260 -13.56 23.29 -39.85
N PRO A 261 -13.07 23.89 -40.95
CA PRO A 261 -13.93 24.48 -41.97
C PRO A 261 -14.98 23.50 -42.54
N GLY A 262 -16.27 23.66 -42.27
CA GLY A 262 -17.30 22.71 -42.77
C GLY A 262 -17.51 21.47 -41.91
N ASP A 263 -16.87 21.39 -40.74
CA ASP A 263 -17.29 20.48 -39.68
C ASP A 263 -18.47 21.11 -38.90
N ASN A 264 -19.38 20.27 -38.40
CA ASN A 264 -20.56 20.72 -37.65
C ASN A 264 -20.42 20.60 -36.11
N GLN A 265 -19.29 20.08 -35.62
CA GLN A 265 -19.09 19.80 -34.19
C GLN A 265 -17.66 20.18 -33.76
N TYR A 266 -17.52 20.64 -32.52
CA TYR A 266 -16.21 20.79 -31.89
C TYR A 266 -15.64 19.42 -31.50
N ARG A 267 -14.34 19.27 -31.67
CA ARG A 267 -13.56 18.12 -31.20
C ARG A 267 -12.26 18.61 -30.61
N ALA A 268 -11.67 17.87 -29.67
CA ALA A 268 -10.29 18.11 -29.26
C ALA A 268 -9.39 18.16 -30.50
N ILE A 269 -8.41 19.05 -30.52
CA ILE A 269 -7.49 19.16 -31.66
C ILE A 269 -6.81 17.79 -31.85
N PRO A 270 -6.97 17.14 -33.01
CA PRO A 270 -6.53 15.76 -33.20
C PRO A 270 -5.01 15.63 -33.06
N PRO A 271 -4.49 14.59 -32.37
CA PRO A 271 -3.05 14.35 -32.26
C PRO A 271 -2.31 14.38 -33.59
N ALA A 272 -2.94 13.86 -34.65
CA ALA A 272 -2.33 13.68 -35.97
C ALA A 272 -1.98 14.99 -36.70
N VAL A 273 -2.47 16.15 -36.23
CA VAL A 273 -2.12 17.45 -36.83
C VAL A 273 -0.86 18.05 -36.23
N PHE A 274 -0.45 17.59 -35.05
CA PHE A 274 0.80 17.99 -34.42
C PHE A 274 1.97 17.23 -35.05
N LEU A 275 3.07 17.93 -35.26
CA LEU A 275 4.27 17.28 -35.80
C LEU A 275 4.85 16.28 -34.80
N PRO A 276 5.30 15.09 -35.22
CA PRO A 276 5.73 14.05 -34.30
C PRO A 276 7.04 14.39 -33.58
N VAL A 277 7.25 13.77 -32.42
CA VAL A 277 8.53 13.72 -31.71
C VAL A 277 8.89 12.27 -31.49
N ALA A 278 10.11 11.90 -31.83
CA ALA A 278 10.59 10.53 -31.68
C ALA A 278 11.07 10.24 -30.26
N GLY A 279 10.82 9.03 -29.76
CA GLY A 279 11.48 8.54 -28.54
C GLY A 279 12.87 8.00 -28.87
N ALA A 280 13.89 8.47 -28.16
CA ALA A 280 15.23 7.89 -28.23
C ALA A 280 15.38 6.76 -27.18
N LYS A 281 16.14 5.72 -27.54
CA LYS A 281 16.41 4.56 -26.68
C LYS A 281 17.78 4.67 -26.06
N LEU A 282 17.89 4.32 -24.77
CA LEU A 282 19.17 4.17 -24.09
C LEU A 282 19.92 2.97 -24.65
N VAL A 283 21.21 3.13 -24.95
CA VAL A 283 22.07 2.07 -25.51
C VAL A 283 23.12 1.64 -24.52
N GLU A 284 24.01 2.56 -24.15
CA GLU A 284 25.10 2.31 -23.20
C GLU A 284 25.52 3.62 -22.53
N VAL A 285 26.34 3.52 -21.49
CA VAL A 285 26.98 4.66 -20.85
C VAL A 285 28.47 4.40 -20.68
N ASP A 286 29.25 5.45 -20.89
CA ASP A 286 30.68 5.50 -20.65
C ASP A 286 30.96 6.47 -19.51
N LEU A 287 31.71 6.00 -18.53
CA LEU A 287 32.37 6.82 -17.52
C LEU A 287 33.85 6.89 -17.88
N LYS A 288 34.40 8.10 -17.94
CA LYS A 288 35.76 8.32 -18.42
C LYS A 288 36.77 7.55 -17.57
N GLY A 289 37.58 6.71 -18.22
CA GLY A 289 38.59 5.87 -17.57
C GLY A 289 38.07 4.51 -17.07
N GLU A 290 36.76 4.27 -17.14
CA GLU A 290 36.17 3.00 -16.72
C GLU A 290 35.98 2.03 -17.87
N THR A 291 36.17 0.75 -17.57
CA THR A 291 35.96 -0.35 -18.52
C THR A 291 34.68 -1.12 -18.25
N LEU A 292 34.25 -1.17 -16.98
CA LEU A 292 32.96 -1.71 -16.55
C LEU A 292 32.16 -0.56 -15.94
N VAL A 293 30.98 -0.29 -16.49
CA VAL A 293 30.12 0.79 -16.01
C VAL A 293 28.76 0.20 -15.68
N ALA A 294 28.37 0.25 -14.40
CA ALA A 294 27.03 -0.11 -13.98
C ALA A 294 26.06 0.97 -14.44
N ASP A 295 24.87 0.57 -14.89
CA ASP A 295 23.82 1.49 -15.30
C ASP A 295 22.47 0.78 -15.33
N PHE A 296 21.40 1.52 -15.08
CA PHE A 296 20.05 1.00 -15.19
C PHE A 296 19.04 2.11 -15.44
N PHE A 297 17.84 1.68 -15.83
CA PHE A 297 16.67 2.54 -15.88
C PHE A 297 15.50 1.87 -15.16
N ALA A 298 14.85 2.60 -14.25
CA ALA A 298 13.68 2.17 -13.51
C ALA A 298 12.41 2.64 -14.24
N GLU A 299 11.46 1.74 -14.44
CA GLU A 299 10.20 2.01 -15.14
C GLU A 299 9.03 1.57 -14.24
N HIS A 300 7.95 2.35 -14.24
CA HIS A 300 6.71 1.99 -13.56
C HIS A 300 6.07 0.79 -14.30
N ALA A 301 5.90 -0.33 -13.62
CA ALA A 301 5.28 -1.52 -14.21
C ALA A 301 3.77 -1.49 -14.03
N ASP A 302 3.30 -1.47 -12.78
CA ASP A 302 1.90 -1.42 -12.40
C ASP A 302 1.70 -0.97 -10.95
N GLU A 303 0.44 -0.77 -10.57
CA GLU A 303 0.03 -0.40 -9.21
C GLU A 303 -1.09 -1.31 -8.69
N ALA A 304 -1.14 -1.47 -7.36
CA ALA A 304 -2.23 -2.16 -6.68
C ALA A 304 -2.76 -1.31 -5.53
N TRP A 305 -4.06 -1.41 -5.30
CA TRP A 305 -4.81 -0.63 -4.33
C TRP A 305 -5.36 -1.51 -3.21
N TRP A 306 -5.28 -1.03 -1.97
CA TRP A 306 -6.00 -1.61 -0.84
C TRP A 306 -6.28 -0.51 0.20
N PRO A 307 -7.50 -0.52 0.75
CA PRO A 307 -8.14 0.68 1.30
C PRO A 307 -7.65 2.01 0.67
N SER A 308 -7.39 3.04 1.48
CA SER A 308 -6.91 4.36 1.03
C SER A 308 -5.41 4.40 0.71
N ARG A 309 -4.82 3.30 0.24
CA ARG A 309 -3.37 3.15 -0.02
C ARG A 309 -3.12 2.48 -1.38
N TYR A 310 -1.93 2.69 -1.90
CA TYR A 310 -1.45 2.02 -3.10
C TYR A 310 0.02 1.61 -2.92
N ALA A 311 0.41 0.56 -3.63
CA ALA A 311 1.79 0.13 -3.80
C ALA A 311 2.13 0.17 -5.28
N VAL A 312 3.40 0.46 -5.57
CA VAL A 312 3.92 0.56 -6.93
C VAL A 312 4.90 -0.56 -7.16
N ARG A 313 4.81 -1.21 -8.31
CA ARG A 313 5.83 -2.16 -8.75
C ARG A 313 6.66 -1.51 -9.84
N MET A 314 7.97 -1.53 -9.64
CA MET A 314 8.95 -1.00 -10.57
C MET A 314 9.67 -2.15 -11.27
N THR A 315 10.00 -1.99 -12.54
CA THR A 315 10.93 -2.86 -13.29
C THR A 315 12.26 -2.13 -13.46
N PHE A 316 13.37 -2.84 -13.28
CA PHE A 316 14.72 -2.28 -13.42
C PHE A 316 15.42 -2.90 -14.62
N ARG A 317 15.50 -2.15 -15.72
CA ARG A 317 16.23 -2.57 -16.92
C ARG A 317 17.72 -2.33 -16.73
N ASN A 318 18.52 -3.36 -16.94
CA ASN A 318 19.97 -3.28 -16.80
C ASN A 318 20.60 -2.74 -18.09
N LEU A 319 21.33 -1.64 -17.96
CA LEU A 319 22.02 -0.95 -19.07
C LEU A 319 23.54 -1.01 -18.90
N SER A 320 24.03 -1.84 -17.98
CA SER A 320 25.44 -1.89 -17.61
C SER A 320 26.31 -2.32 -18.78
N LYS A 321 27.38 -1.56 -19.02
CA LYS A 321 28.42 -1.90 -19.98
C LYS A 321 29.39 -2.88 -19.35
N VAL A 322 29.34 -4.14 -19.78
CA VAL A 322 30.29 -5.19 -19.36
C VAL A 322 31.16 -5.58 -20.55
N VAL A 323 32.49 -5.38 -20.45
CA VAL A 323 33.47 -5.70 -21.51
C VAL A 323 33.31 -7.14 -21.99
N THR A 324 32.59 -7.40 -23.08
CA THR A 324 32.37 -8.77 -23.61
C THR A 324 33.69 -9.29 -24.21
N VAL A 325 34.20 -10.48 -23.85
CA VAL A 325 33.71 -11.82 -24.26
C VAL A 325 33.72 -12.80 -23.07
N GLY A 326 32.64 -13.58 -22.88
CA GLY A 326 32.50 -14.66 -21.87
C GLY A 326 31.57 -14.31 -20.70
N ARG A 327 30.29 -14.67 -20.81
CA ARG A 327 29.14 -14.29 -19.94
C ARG A 327 29.27 -14.70 -18.46
N SER A 328 29.94 -13.89 -17.64
CA SER A 328 29.87 -14.03 -16.17
C SER A 328 29.95 -12.67 -15.45
N GLY A 329 28.97 -11.80 -15.69
CA GLY A 329 28.73 -10.63 -14.85
C GLY A 329 27.84 -11.00 -13.67
N ARG A 330 28.16 -10.50 -12.47
CA ARG A 330 27.28 -10.55 -11.29
C ARG A 330 26.69 -9.16 -11.07
N PHE A 331 25.39 -9.13 -10.79
CA PHE A 331 24.63 -7.93 -10.51
C PHE A 331 24.07 -8.04 -9.11
N ASP A 332 24.28 -7.01 -8.29
CA ASP A 332 23.73 -6.93 -6.94
C ASP A 332 22.95 -5.60 -6.84
N TRP A 333 21.65 -5.70 -6.62
CA TRP A 333 20.73 -4.58 -6.48
C TRP A 333 20.48 -4.26 -5.02
N ASP A 334 20.34 -2.97 -4.71
CA ASP A 334 19.75 -2.45 -3.47
C ASP A 334 18.67 -1.46 -3.87
N PHE A 335 17.43 -1.71 -3.47
CA PHE A 335 16.27 -0.92 -3.86
C PHE A 335 16.03 0.30 -2.95
N GLY A 336 16.87 0.51 -1.93
CA GLY A 336 16.78 1.64 -1.01
C GLY A 336 15.73 1.49 0.09
N ASP A 337 15.05 0.36 0.18
CA ASP A 337 14.06 0.02 1.21
C ASP A 337 14.49 -1.19 2.08
N GLY A 338 15.75 -1.58 1.98
CA GLY A 338 16.34 -2.73 2.68
C GLY A 338 16.25 -4.05 1.92
N GLN A 339 15.56 -4.09 0.78
CA GLN A 339 15.51 -5.26 -0.09
C GLN A 339 16.59 -5.23 -1.17
N THR A 340 17.04 -6.43 -1.56
CA THR A 340 18.10 -6.62 -2.56
C THR A 340 17.72 -7.70 -3.56
N SER A 341 18.38 -7.72 -4.72
CA SER A 341 18.22 -8.79 -5.71
C SER A 341 19.55 -9.08 -6.40
N ALA A 342 19.68 -10.30 -6.93
CA ALA A 342 20.81 -10.71 -7.79
C ALA A 342 20.36 -10.99 -9.25
N GLU A 343 19.10 -10.71 -9.58
CA GLU A 343 18.56 -10.90 -10.92
C GLU A 343 19.15 -9.88 -11.91
N LEU A 344 19.20 -10.25 -13.19
CA LEU A 344 19.70 -9.36 -14.23
C LEU A 344 18.83 -8.10 -14.37
N GLU A 345 17.51 -8.30 -14.41
CA GLU A 345 16.48 -7.26 -14.57
C GLU A 345 15.32 -7.53 -13.60
N PRO A 346 15.44 -7.11 -12.33
CA PRO A 346 14.45 -7.44 -11.31
C PRO A 346 13.18 -6.60 -11.45
N THR A 347 12.10 -7.11 -10.88
CA THR A 347 10.93 -6.32 -10.51
C THR A 347 10.86 -6.18 -8.98
N HIS A 348 10.46 -5.01 -8.49
CA HIS A 348 10.39 -4.74 -7.05
C HIS A 348 9.11 -4.01 -6.68
N VAL A 349 8.49 -4.41 -5.57
CA VAL A 349 7.30 -3.76 -5.01
C VAL A 349 7.72 -2.80 -3.90
N TYR A 350 7.37 -1.53 -4.08
CA TYR A 350 7.44 -0.50 -3.05
C TYR A 350 6.06 -0.32 -2.41
N LEU A 351 5.97 -0.58 -1.11
CA LEU A 351 4.72 -0.44 -0.34
C LEU A 351 4.29 1.01 -0.14
N ALA A 352 5.24 1.95 -0.26
CA ALA A 352 5.04 3.36 -0.05
C ALA A 352 5.57 4.19 -1.23
N PRO A 353 4.88 5.29 -1.61
CA PRO A 353 5.47 6.26 -2.52
C PRO A 353 6.56 7.08 -1.80
N GLY A 354 7.57 7.52 -2.57
CA GLY A 354 8.70 8.30 -2.08
C GLY A 354 9.90 8.31 -3.03
N ASP A 355 10.97 8.99 -2.63
CA ASP A 355 12.28 8.89 -3.28
C ASP A 355 13.08 7.76 -2.63
N TYR A 356 13.62 6.87 -3.44
CA TYR A 356 14.44 5.74 -3.02
C TYR A 356 15.83 5.81 -3.65
N THR A 357 16.86 5.68 -2.82
CA THR A 357 18.25 5.60 -3.29
C THR A 357 18.52 4.18 -3.78
N VAL A 358 18.34 3.94 -5.08
CA VAL A 358 18.56 2.64 -5.71
C VAL A 358 20.01 2.52 -6.16
N SER A 359 20.62 1.36 -5.98
CA SER A 359 21.94 1.08 -6.53
C SER A 359 22.05 -0.28 -7.22
N LEU A 360 22.83 -0.31 -8.28
CA LEU A 360 23.24 -1.52 -8.99
C LEU A 360 24.77 -1.60 -8.91
N LYS A 361 25.28 -2.69 -8.33
CA LYS A 361 26.67 -3.08 -8.45
C LYS A 361 26.82 -4.12 -9.54
N ALA A 362 27.58 -3.81 -10.58
CA ALA A 362 27.98 -4.76 -11.59
C ALA A 362 29.43 -5.20 -11.32
N SER A 363 29.70 -6.49 -11.38
CA SER A 363 31.04 -7.04 -11.15
C SER A 363 31.38 -8.17 -12.11
N ARG A 364 32.66 -8.28 -12.46
CA ARG A 364 33.19 -9.35 -13.30
C ARG A 364 34.66 -9.57 -13.00
N ALA A 365 35.02 -10.79 -12.60
CA ALA A 365 36.36 -11.11 -12.10
C ALA A 365 36.78 -10.10 -11.00
N THR A 366 37.86 -9.35 -11.19
CA THR A 366 38.33 -8.31 -10.26
C THR A 366 37.73 -6.92 -10.51
N LEU A 367 36.99 -6.73 -11.61
CA LEU A 367 36.35 -5.44 -11.93
C LEU A 367 35.02 -5.31 -11.18
N SER A 368 34.75 -4.13 -10.64
CA SER A 368 33.45 -3.80 -10.07
C SER A 368 33.16 -2.32 -10.22
N ASN A 369 31.92 -1.98 -10.55
CA ASN A 369 31.43 -0.61 -10.60
C ASN A 369 30.03 -0.57 -9.98
N THR A 370 29.71 0.54 -9.32
CA THR A 370 28.40 0.75 -8.70
C THR A 370 27.80 2.04 -9.23
N PHE A 371 26.58 1.94 -9.74
CA PHE A 371 25.76 3.08 -10.07
C PHE A 371 24.69 3.25 -9.00
N ARG A 372 24.55 4.45 -8.47
CA ARG A 372 23.57 4.82 -7.45
C ARG A 372 22.81 6.05 -7.90
N THR A 373 21.50 6.02 -7.78
CA THR A 373 20.65 7.14 -8.16
C THR A 373 19.37 7.16 -7.35
N ASN A 374 18.83 8.35 -7.13
CA ASN A 374 17.51 8.51 -6.52
C ASN A 374 16.44 8.25 -7.57
N VAL A 375 15.49 7.36 -7.24
CA VAL A 375 14.34 7.01 -8.06
C VAL A 375 13.07 7.47 -7.34
N ARG A 376 12.27 8.31 -8.01
CA ARG A 376 10.93 8.68 -7.54
C ARG A 376 9.98 7.54 -7.82
N VAL A 377 9.44 6.94 -6.77
CA VAL A 377 8.40 5.91 -6.82
C VAL A 377 7.06 6.55 -6.48
N GLU A 378 6.20 6.65 -7.48
CA GLU A 378 4.84 7.17 -7.36
C GLU A 378 3.97 6.61 -8.49
N ARG A 379 2.68 6.95 -8.47
CA ARG A 379 1.76 6.53 -9.53
C ARG A 379 2.18 7.08 -10.89
N ASP A 380 1.97 6.31 -11.93
CA ASP A 380 2.05 6.81 -13.30
C ASP A 380 0.83 7.72 -13.60
N TRP A 381 1.02 9.02 -13.31
CA TRP A 381 -0.01 10.02 -13.49
C TRP A 381 -0.37 10.27 -14.95
N PHE A 382 0.50 9.95 -15.91
CA PHE A 382 0.21 10.05 -17.35
C PHE A 382 -0.74 8.97 -17.83
N ASN A 383 -0.68 7.79 -17.20
CA ASN A 383 -1.40 6.61 -17.66
C ASN A 383 -2.55 6.21 -16.72
N GLN A 384 -3.21 7.18 -16.07
CA GLN A 384 -4.33 6.92 -15.15
C GLN A 384 -5.51 6.14 -15.79
N ALA A 385 -5.62 6.17 -17.12
CA ALA A 385 -6.65 5.47 -17.86
C ALA A 385 -6.31 4.00 -18.16
N SER A 386 -5.03 3.59 -18.14
CA SER A 386 -4.66 2.20 -18.47
C SER A 386 -5.11 1.21 -17.40
N ARG A 387 -5.29 1.64 -16.15
CA ARG A 387 -5.87 0.85 -15.04
C ARG A 387 -5.44 -0.63 -15.06
N ASP A 388 -4.18 -0.92 -15.38
CA ASP A 388 -3.62 -2.25 -15.17
C ASP A 388 -3.42 -2.43 -13.67
N VAL A 389 -4.55 -2.55 -12.96
CA VAL A 389 -4.60 -2.76 -11.52
C VAL A 389 -4.38 -4.24 -11.30
N THR A 390 -3.14 -4.58 -10.98
CA THR A 390 -2.79 -5.95 -10.64
C THR A 390 -3.46 -6.34 -9.31
N PRO A 391 -3.99 -7.58 -9.18
CA PRO A 391 -4.59 -8.02 -7.94
C PRO A 391 -3.63 -7.87 -6.76
N ILE A 392 -4.08 -7.24 -5.69
CA ILE A 392 -3.27 -6.96 -4.50
C ILE A 392 -2.65 -8.23 -3.88
N ALA A 393 -3.28 -9.39 -4.08
CA ALA A 393 -2.73 -10.69 -3.68
C ALA A 393 -1.31 -10.94 -4.24
N ARG A 394 -1.04 -10.56 -5.50
CA ARG A 394 0.29 -10.72 -6.11
C ARG A 394 1.35 -9.85 -5.42
N TYR A 395 0.97 -8.66 -4.95
CA TYR A 395 1.86 -7.79 -4.18
C TYR A 395 2.13 -8.38 -2.81
N ALA A 396 1.10 -8.90 -2.13
CA ALA A 396 1.27 -9.57 -0.85
C ALA A 396 2.18 -10.80 -0.96
N GLU A 397 2.05 -11.60 -2.02
CA GLU A 397 2.96 -12.72 -2.29
C GLU A 397 4.41 -12.28 -2.53
N ALA A 398 4.63 -11.16 -3.23
CA ALA A 398 5.96 -10.60 -3.42
C ALA A 398 6.57 -10.11 -2.09
N VAL A 399 5.81 -9.33 -1.32
CA VAL A 399 6.25 -8.76 -0.04
C VAL A 399 6.45 -9.85 1.02
N ALA A 400 5.71 -10.96 0.97
CA ALA A 400 5.91 -12.10 1.86
C ALA A 400 7.27 -12.79 1.70
N ARG A 401 7.98 -12.54 0.58
CA ARG A 401 9.34 -13.04 0.32
C ARG A 401 10.44 -12.07 0.75
N TYR A 402 10.07 -10.88 1.24
CA TYR A 402 11.04 -9.87 1.66
C TYR A 402 11.71 -10.24 2.98
N ASP A 403 12.92 -9.71 3.18
CA ASP A 403 13.57 -9.67 4.48
C ASP A 403 12.89 -8.58 5.33
N LEU A 404 11.83 -8.96 6.04
CA LEU A 404 11.00 -8.03 6.83
C LEU A 404 11.80 -7.32 7.93
N ALA A 405 12.85 -7.93 8.45
CA ALA A 405 13.70 -7.31 9.48
C ALA A 405 14.45 -6.07 8.96
N LYS A 406 14.70 -6.00 7.64
CA LYS A 406 15.35 -4.86 6.99
C LYS A 406 14.41 -3.74 6.58
N LEU A 407 13.11 -3.98 6.56
CA LEU A 407 12.13 -2.92 6.30
C LEU A 407 12.16 -1.87 7.43
N ASP A 408 11.97 -0.61 7.05
CA ASP A 408 11.75 0.47 8.01
C ASP A 408 10.35 0.36 8.66
N VAL A 409 10.11 1.19 9.68
CA VAL A 409 8.84 1.17 10.41
C VAL A 409 7.64 1.44 9.50
N ARG A 410 7.77 2.39 8.56
CA ARG A 410 6.67 2.78 7.66
C ARG A 410 6.25 1.60 6.77
N ASN A 411 7.22 0.93 6.15
CA ASN A 411 6.97 -0.22 5.28
C ASN A 411 6.52 -1.46 6.09
N LEU A 412 7.01 -1.65 7.32
CA LEU A 412 6.51 -2.71 8.20
C LEU A 412 5.04 -2.54 8.56
N VAL A 413 4.61 -1.32 8.93
CA VAL A 413 3.19 -1.04 9.20
C VAL A 413 2.33 -1.32 7.96
N LEU A 414 2.81 -0.96 6.77
CA LEU A 414 2.13 -1.23 5.50
C LEU A 414 2.08 -2.74 5.19
N ALA A 415 3.14 -3.49 5.46
CA ALA A 415 3.18 -4.93 5.29
C ALA A 415 2.20 -5.65 6.23
N VAL A 416 2.15 -5.24 7.50
CA VAL A 416 1.17 -5.77 8.48
C VAL A 416 -0.26 -5.53 8.01
N ASP A 417 -0.58 -4.30 7.57
CA ASP A 417 -1.90 -3.95 7.03
C ASP A 417 -2.24 -4.78 5.78
N LEU A 418 -1.29 -4.92 4.84
CA LEU A 418 -1.43 -5.71 3.63
C LEU A 418 -1.73 -7.18 3.93
N PHE A 419 -0.95 -7.81 4.82
CA PHE A 419 -1.14 -9.22 5.16
C PHE A 419 -2.41 -9.46 5.96
N ASN A 420 -2.79 -8.53 6.83
CA ASN A 420 -4.08 -8.59 7.53
C ASN A 420 -5.24 -8.50 6.54
N HIS A 421 -5.17 -7.57 5.58
CA HIS A 421 -6.18 -7.40 4.54
C HIS A 421 -6.31 -8.66 3.65
N GLN A 422 -5.18 -9.29 3.30
CA GLN A 422 -5.15 -10.53 2.51
C GLN A 422 -5.32 -11.81 3.35
N LYS A 423 -5.55 -11.69 4.67
CA LYS A 423 -5.70 -12.82 5.60
C LYS A 423 -4.51 -13.79 5.58
N MET A 424 -3.30 -13.30 5.31
CA MET A 424 -2.05 -14.08 5.28
C MET A 424 -1.45 -14.17 6.68
N GLN A 425 -1.90 -15.14 7.48
CA GLN A 425 -1.56 -15.23 8.91
C GLN A 425 -0.06 -15.32 9.21
N GLN A 426 0.71 -16.17 8.50
CA GLN A 426 2.13 -16.36 8.79
C GLN A 426 2.97 -15.10 8.46
N PRO A 427 2.86 -14.50 7.27
CA PRO A 427 3.50 -13.21 6.98
C PRO A 427 3.04 -12.09 7.92
N LEU A 428 1.76 -12.06 8.30
CA LEU A 428 1.23 -11.09 9.27
C LEU A 428 1.94 -11.20 10.62
N ILE A 429 2.06 -12.41 11.17
CA ILE A 429 2.76 -12.67 12.44
C ILE A 429 4.23 -12.22 12.32
N ALA A 430 4.91 -12.58 11.23
CA ALA A 430 6.31 -12.22 11.01
C ALA A 430 6.50 -10.70 10.95
N ALA A 431 5.73 -10.00 10.13
CA ALA A 431 5.84 -8.54 9.98
C ALA A 431 5.49 -7.81 11.29
N ALA A 432 4.44 -8.22 11.99
CA ALA A 432 4.05 -7.59 13.24
C ALA A 432 5.05 -7.87 14.36
N ALA A 433 5.65 -9.07 14.42
CA ALA A 433 6.73 -9.38 15.34
C ALA A 433 7.94 -8.46 15.10
N GLU A 434 8.41 -8.34 13.86
CA GLU A 434 9.52 -7.43 13.51
C GLU A 434 9.20 -5.98 13.88
N LEU A 435 8.01 -5.49 13.57
CA LEU A 435 7.57 -4.14 13.94
C LEU A 435 7.59 -3.92 15.46
N THR A 436 7.12 -4.91 16.24
CA THR A 436 7.13 -4.80 17.71
C THR A 436 8.54 -4.88 18.30
N LEU A 437 9.55 -5.39 17.58
CA LEU A 437 10.94 -5.41 18.03
C LEU A 437 11.68 -4.08 17.79
N LYS A 438 11.28 -3.29 16.77
CA LYS A 438 11.88 -1.98 16.47
C LYS A 438 11.75 -1.03 17.67
N ARG A 439 12.83 -0.31 18.03
CA ARG A 439 12.86 0.63 19.16
C ARG A 439 12.66 2.07 18.72
N ASP A 440 13.29 2.46 17.62
CA ASP A 440 13.27 3.83 17.09
C ASP A 440 12.21 3.98 16.00
N GLY A 441 11.62 5.17 15.89
CA GLY A 441 10.68 5.53 14.82
C GLY A 441 9.28 4.92 14.90
N VAL A 442 9.01 3.99 15.84
CA VAL A 442 7.68 3.39 16.03
C VAL A 442 6.79 4.33 16.83
N LEU A 443 5.69 4.77 16.24
CA LEU A 443 4.66 5.52 16.95
C LEU A 443 4.02 4.63 18.03
N GLU A 444 3.76 5.18 19.21
CA GLU A 444 3.14 4.42 20.30
C GLU A 444 1.81 3.79 19.88
N LYS A 445 1.01 4.51 19.08
CA LYS A 445 -0.24 3.98 18.51
C LYS A 445 0.01 2.71 17.70
N ASP A 446 0.98 2.73 16.79
CA ASP A 446 1.31 1.60 15.92
C ASP A 446 1.86 0.42 16.74
N LEU A 447 2.66 0.69 17.77
CA LEU A 447 3.15 -0.35 18.67
C LEU A 447 2.00 -1.07 19.39
N VAL A 448 1.01 -0.31 19.90
CA VAL A 448 -0.14 -0.91 20.61
C VAL A 448 -1.05 -1.65 19.64
N ASP A 449 -1.46 -1.01 18.54
CA ASP A 449 -2.42 -1.60 17.59
C ASP A 449 -1.86 -2.90 16.97
N ASN A 450 -0.59 -2.87 16.53
CA ASN A 450 0.04 -4.05 15.92
C ASN A 450 0.45 -5.09 16.97
N GLY A 451 0.79 -4.68 18.19
CA GLY A 451 1.05 -5.60 19.30
C GLY A 451 -0.19 -6.39 19.73
N LEU A 452 -1.34 -5.72 19.83
CA LEU A 452 -2.65 -6.35 20.07
C LEU A 452 -3.04 -7.28 18.91
N LEU A 453 -2.83 -6.85 17.66
CA LEU A 453 -3.08 -7.69 16.49
C LEU A 453 -2.20 -8.95 16.49
N LEU A 454 -0.89 -8.79 16.73
CA LEU A 454 0.08 -9.88 16.81
C LEU A 454 -0.33 -10.89 17.88
N GLY A 455 -0.59 -10.42 19.11
CA GLY A 455 -0.94 -11.31 20.21
C GLY A 455 -2.26 -12.05 19.99
N ARG A 456 -3.30 -11.39 19.45
CA ARG A 456 -4.55 -12.07 19.08
C ARG A 456 -4.35 -13.11 17.98
N THR A 457 -3.55 -12.79 16.96
CA THR A 457 -3.25 -13.70 15.85
C THR A 457 -2.45 -14.92 16.32
N LEU A 458 -1.46 -14.72 17.21
CA LEU A 458 -0.70 -15.81 17.83
C LEU A 458 -1.57 -16.71 18.70
N ARG A 459 -2.47 -16.14 19.52
CA ARG A 459 -3.42 -16.91 20.33
C ARG A 459 -4.34 -17.76 19.46
N ALA A 460 -4.91 -17.17 18.40
CA ALA A 460 -5.75 -17.89 17.44
C ALA A 460 -5.00 -19.02 16.71
N ALA A 461 -3.68 -18.87 16.54
CA ALA A 461 -2.81 -19.90 15.96
C ALA A 461 -2.30 -20.94 16.98
N GLY A 462 -2.79 -20.94 18.23
CA GLY A 462 -2.35 -21.86 19.28
C GLY A 462 -0.96 -21.55 19.85
N ARG A 463 -0.40 -20.37 19.57
CA ARG A 463 0.95 -19.92 19.97
C ARG A 463 0.89 -18.96 21.16
N ALA A 464 0.14 -19.32 22.20
CA ALA A 464 -0.18 -18.44 23.32
C ALA A 464 1.05 -18.00 24.13
N ASP A 465 2.07 -18.86 24.29
CA ASP A 465 3.33 -18.46 24.95
C ASP A 465 4.08 -17.36 24.20
N GLU A 466 4.00 -17.35 22.87
CA GLU A 466 4.57 -16.28 22.04
C GLU A 466 3.77 -14.99 22.16
N ALA A 467 2.43 -15.09 22.18
CA ALA A 467 1.56 -13.93 22.43
C ALA A 467 1.87 -13.29 23.79
N LEU A 468 2.03 -14.11 24.83
CA LEU A 468 2.39 -13.67 26.18
C LEU A 468 3.74 -12.94 26.20
N ARG A 469 4.76 -13.49 25.52
CA ARG A 469 6.07 -12.83 25.37
C ARG A 469 5.97 -11.50 24.62
N ALA A 470 5.19 -11.46 23.54
CA ALA A 470 4.98 -10.24 22.76
C ALA A 470 4.35 -9.15 23.64
N TYR A 471 3.24 -9.44 24.34
CA TYR A 471 2.59 -8.49 25.24
C TYR A 471 3.51 -7.98 26.34
N ARG A 472 4.23 -8.87 27.02
CA ARG A 472 5.19 -8.47 28.08
C ARG A 472 6.35 -7.62 27.55
N SER A 473 6.75 -7.81 26.30
CA SER A 473 7.82 -7.01 25.70
C SER A 473 7.37 -5.60 25.29
N ILE A 474 6.10 -5.43 24.91
CA ILE A 474 5.55 -4.14 24.47
C ILE A 474 4.95 -3.31 25.62
N GLU A 475 4.33 -3.95 26.63
CA GLU A 475 3.69 -3.24 27.76
C GLU A 475 4.57 -2.14 28.39
N PRO A 476 5.84 -2.40 28.77
CA PRO A 476 6.66 -1.38 29.44
C PRO A 476 7.03 -0.19 28.55
N ARG A 477 6.78 -0.28 27.24
CA ARG A 477 7.11 0.76 26.25
C ARG A 477 5.94 1.70 25.97
N ILE A 478 4.75 1.40 26.46
CA ILE A 478 3.53 2.18 26.24
C ILE A 478 3.40 3.21 27.36
N LYS A 479 3.37 4.50 27.02
CA LYS A 479 3.25 5.59 28.00
C LYS A 479 1.80 5.89 28.36
N ALA A 480 0.88 5.79 27.40
CA ALA A 480 -0.55 6.01 27.66
C ALA A 480 -1.09 4.95 28.64
N GLY A 481 -1.35 5.38 29.88
CA GLY A 481 -1.77 4.48 30.97
C GLY A 481 -2.94 3.57 30.61
N ARG A 482 -3.98 4.13 29.97
CA ARG A 482 -5.14 3.34 29.48
C ARG A 482 -4.73 2.23 28.51
N ARG A 483 -3.92 2.57 27.49
CA ARG A 483 -3.50 1.62 26.46
C ARG A 483 -2.52 0.58 27.01
N ARG A 484 -1.74 0.97 28.02
CA ARG A 484 -0.90 0.04 28.77
C ARG A 484 -1.73 -0.94 29.60
N ALA A 485 -2.80 -0.47 30.24
CA ALA A 485 -3.76 -1.32 30.95
C ALA A 485 -4.43 -2.34 30.01
N GLU A 486 -4.74 -1.93 28.78
CA GLU A 486 -5.30 -2.82 27.76
C GLU A 486 -4.36 -4.00 27.44
N ILE A 487 -3.06 -3.76 27.23
CA ILE A 487 -2.07 -4.83 27.06
C ILE A 487 -1.97 -5.72 28.31
N ALA A 488 -1.92 -5.12 29.50
CA ALA A 488 -1.78 -5.85 30.76
C ALA A 488 -2.96 -6.80 31.01
N VAL A 489 -4.18 -6.38 30.67
CA VAL A 489 -5.34 -7.28 30.72
C VAL A 489 -5.22 -8.43 29.72
N GLN A 490 -4.69 -8.19 28.51
CA GLN A 490 -4.46 -9.27 27.54
C GLN A 490 -3.42 -10.29 28.03
N ILE A 491 -2.43 -9.88 28.83
CA ILE A 491 -1.49 -10.80 29.50
C ILE A 491 -2.25 -11.73 30.44
N GLY A 492 -3.10 -11.17 31.31
CA GLY A 492 -3.93 -11.93 32.24
C GLY A 492 -4.89 -12.88 31.53
N GLU A 493 -5.55 -12.42 30.46
CA GLU A 493 -6.45 -13.24 29.66
C GLU A 493 -5.70 -14.41 29.01
N THR A 494 -4.55 -14.15 28.40
CA THR A 494 -3.73 -15.21 27.76
C THR A 494 -3.31 -16.28 28.77
N LEU A 495 -2.89 -15.87 29.97
CA LEU A 495 -2.52 -16.79 31.05
C LEU A 495 -3.71 -17.64 31.49
N ARG A 496 -4.88 -17.04 31.64
CA ARG A 496 -6.09 -17.71 32.15
C ARG A 496 -6.73 -18.62 31.11
N THR A 497 -6.95 -18.14 29.89
CA THR A 497 -7.77 -18.83 28.89
C THR A 497 -6.97 -19.78 28.02
N ASP A 498 -5.78 -19.37 27.57
CA ASP A 498 -5.02 -20.12 26.58
C ASP A 498 -3.97 -21.03 27.23
N LEU A 499 -3.35 -20.58 28.33
CA LEU A 499 -2.29 -21.31 29.02
C LEU A 499 -2.74 -22.03 30.30
N LEU A 500 -3.94 -21.74 30.80
CA LEU A 500 -4.49 -22.30 32.05
C LEU A 500 -3.56 -22.10 33.28
N ARG A 501 -2.77 -21.02 33.30
CA ARG A 501 -1.83 -20.64 34.36
C ARG A 501 -2.50 -19.69 35.36
N TYR A 502 -3.51 -20.20 36.07
CA TYR A 502 -4.40 -19.41 36.94
C TYR A 502 -3.66 -18.63 38.05
N ASP A 503 -2.61 -19.19 38.64
CA ASP A 503 -1.83 -18.50 39.69
C ASP A 503 -1.11 -17.25 39.16
N GLU A 504 -0.64 -17.28 37.91
CA GLU A 504 -0.02 -16.12 37.28
C GLU A 504 -1.07 -15.13 36.78
N ALA A 505 -2.20 -15.62 36.27
CA ALA A 505 -3.32 -14.77 35.88
C ALA A 505 -3.86 -13.96 37.07
N GLU A 506 -4.00 -14.59 38.24
CA GLU A 506 -4.42 -13.91 39.48
C GLU A 506 -3.50 -12.74 39.83
N LYS A 507 -2.19 -13.00 39.90
CA LYS A 507 -1.17 -11.99 40.21
C LYS A 507 -1.21 -10.85 39.21
N GLU A 508 -1.44 -11.17 37.94
CA GLU A 508 -1.52 -10.18 36.87
C GLU A 508 -2.76 -9.30 36.98
N TYR A 509 -3.95 -9.88 37.22
CA TYR A 509 -5.17 -9.08 37.42
C TYR A 509 -5.07 -8.21 38.68
N GLN A 510 -4.53 -8.73 39.78
CA GLN A 510 -4.28 -7.94 40.99
C GLN A 510 -3.30 -6.78 40.72
N ARG A 511 -2.25 -7.01 39.92
CA ARG A 511 -1.35 -5.96 39.46
C ARG A 511 -2.09 -4.90 38.65
N VAL A 512 -2.91 -5.31 37.68
CA VAL A 512 -3.72 -4.38 36.86
C VAL A 512 -4.60 -3.51 37.74
N LEU A 513 -5.36 -4.12 38.65
CA LEU A 513 -6.25 -3.41 39.56
C LEU A 513 -5.45 -2.42 40.44
N LYS A 514 -4.32 -2.85 41.01
CA LYS A 514 -3.48 -1.97 41.83
C LYS A 514 -2.86 -0.81 41.03
N THR A 515 -2.37 -1.08 39.82
CA THR A 515 -1.60 -0.11 39.02
C THR A 515 -2.50 0.92 38.33
N TYR A 516 -3.67 0.51 37.84
CA TYR A 516 -4.46 1.34 36.92
C TYR A 516 -5.75 1.90 37.54
N THR A 517 -6.05 1.67 38.83
CA THR A 517 -7.29 2.15 39.49
C THR A 517 -7.55 3.64 39.30
N THR A 518 -6.51 4.48 39.29
CA THR A 518 -6.63 5.95 39.13
C THR A 518 -6.38 6.42 37.69
N THR A 519 -6.20 5.50 36.74
CA THR A 519 -5.92 5.84 35.34
C THR A 519 -7.21 6.20 34.62
N ALA A 520 -7.33 7.47 34.20
CA ALA A 520 -8.50 7.94 33.46
C ALA A 520 -8.73 7.12 32.18
N GLY A 521 -9.97 6.64 31.98
CA GLY A 521 -10.35 5.90 30.78
C GLY A 521 -10.03 4.40 30.81
N ALA A 522 -9.48 3.88 31.91
CA ALA A 522 -9.14 2.46 32.09
C ALA A 522 -10.28 1.64 32.74
N GLU A 523 -11.49 2.19 32.86
CA GLU A 523 -12.61 1.57 33.57
C GLU A 523 -12.98 0.21 32.95
N ALA A 524 -12.94 0.11 31.62
CA ALA A 524 -13.23 -1.15 30.94
C ALA A 524 -12.17 -2.23 31.25
N GLU A 525 -10.91 -1.84 31.33
CA GLU A 525 -9.76 -2.71 31.59
C GLU A 525 -9.77 -3.18 33.05
N LEU A 526 -10.08 -2.29 33.99
CA LEU A 526 -10.31 -2.64 35.40
C LEU A 526 -11.50 -3.59 35.55
N ARG A 527 -12.60 -3.35 34.83
CA ARG A 527 -13.76 -4.25 34.81
C ARG A 527 -13.37 -5.63 34.28
N ARG A 528 -12.63 -5.73 33.17
CA ARG A 528 -12.12 -7.02 32.66
C ARG A 528 -11.24 -7.72 33.68
N ALA A 529 -10.35 -6.99 34.36
CA ALA A 529 -9.47 -7.57 35.38
C ALA A 529 -10.25 -8.15 36.57
N HIS A 530 -11.31 -7.47 37.04
CA HIS A 530 -12.20 -8.01 38.07
C HIS A 530 -12.95 -9.26 37.59
N ILE A 531 -13.45 -9.29 36.35
CA ILE A 531 -14.09 -10.48 35.78
C ILE A 531 -13.09 -11.63 35.68
N GLY A 532 -11.88 -11.38 35.19
CA GLY A 532 -10.82 -12.38 35.08
C GLY A 532 -10.40 -12.93 36.45
N LEU A 533 -10.33 -12.10 37.48
CA LEU A 533 -10.07 -12.52 38.86
C LEU A 533 -11.22 -13.38 39.41
N GLY A 534 -12.46 -13.00 39.13
CA GLY A 534 -13.64 -13.80 39.48
C GLY A 534 -13.62 -15.17 38.80
N ASP A 535 -13.21 -15.24 37.53
CA ASP A 535 -13.06 -16.49 36.79
C ASP A 535 -11.98 -17.40 37.39
N VAL A 536 -10.87 -16.82 37.88
CA VAL A 536 -9.82 -17.58 38.58
C VAL A 536 -10.36 -18.20 39.86
N TRP A 537 -11.07 -17.43 40.69
CA TRP A 537 -11.63 -17.95 41.95
C TRP A 537 -12.73 -18.97 41.72
N ARG A 538 -13.57 -18.72 40.71
CA ARG A 538 -14.60 -19.65 40.27
C ARG A 538 -13.98 -21.00 39.85
N HIS A 539 -12.92 -20.99 39.06
CA HIS A 539 -12.22 -22.23 38.67
C HIS A 539 -11.65 -23.00 39.88
N ARG A 540 -11.23 -22.29 40.94
CA ARG A 540 -10.73 -22.90 42.18
C ARG A 540 -11.85 -23.34 43.15
N GLY A 541 -13.12 -23.11 42.81
CA GLY A 541 -14.27 -23.41 43.68
C GLY A 541 -14.49 -22.40 44.82
N ASP A 542 -13.82 -21.25 44.82
CA ASP A 542 -14.01 -20.21 45.85
C ASP A 542 -15.13 -19.25 45.41
N GLY A 543 -16.37 -19.66 45.69
CA GLY A 543 -17.59 -18.93 45.33
C GLY A 543 -17.70 -17.55 45.93
N GLU A 544 -17.23 -17.38 47.16
CA GLU A 544 -17.29 -16.09 47.87
C GLU A 544 -16.38 -15.07 47.19
N LYS A 545 -15.10 -15.41 46.97
CA LYS A 545 -14.18 -14.50 46.27
C LYS A 545 -14.57 -14.27 44.83
N ALA A 546 -15.12 -15.28 44.14
CA ALA A 546 -15.65 -15.11 42.80
C ALA A 546 -16.78 -14.06 42.79
N ARG A 547 -17.73 -14.17 43.72
CA ARG A 547 -18.86 -13.24 43.86
C ARG A 547 -18.40 -11.83 44.18
N GLU A 548 -17.45 -11.66 45.10
CA GLU A 548 -16.84 -10.36 45.41
C GLU A 548 -16.20 -9.71 44.18
N ALA A 549 -15.40 -10.47 43.43
CA ALA A 549 -14.74 -9.97 42.24
C ALA A 549 -15.74 -9.58 41.14
N TYR A 550 -16.77 -10.39 40.88
CA TYR A 550 -17.82 -10.05 39.92
C TYR A 550 -18.68 -8.87 40.37
N ALA A 551 -18.94 -8.72 41.67
CA ALA A 551 -19.64 -7.55 42.21
C ALA A 551 -18.80 -6.27 42.03
N ALA A 552 -17.49 -6.34 42.26
CA ALA A 552 -16.58 -5.24 41.98
C ALA A 552 -16.55 -4.88 40.50
N ALA A 553 -16.55 -5.86 39.59
CA ALA A 553 -16.71 -5.61 38.15
C ALA A 553 -18.04 -4.90 37.84
N ALA A 554 -19.15 -5.39 38.40
CA ALA A 554 -20.49 -4.84 38.18
C ALA A 554 -20.63 -3.39 38.69
N ALA A 555 -19.90 -3.01 39.74
CA ALA A 555 -19.85 -1.65 40.27
C ALA A 555 -19.23 -0.65 39.29
N ILE A 556 -18.31 -1.10 38.42
CA ILE A 556 -17.74 -0.28 37.34
C ILE A 556 -18.74 -0.23 36.18
N ARG A 557 -19.71 0.69 36.25
CA ARG A 557 -20.75 0.85 35.22
C ARG A 557 -20.23 1.60 34.00
N LEU A 558 -20.31 0.96 32.83
CA LEU A 558 -19.97 1.59 31.55
C LEU A 558 -21.19 2.20 30.84
N THR A 559 -22.39 1.64 31.06
CA THR A 559 -23.67 2.14 30.54
C THR A 559 -24.77 1.92 31.57
N PHE A 560 -25.66 2.89 31.76
CA PHE A 560 -26.81 2.76 32.65
C PHE A 560 -27.99 2.09 31.94
N GLN A 561 -28.58 1.06 32.56
CA GLN A 561 -29.84 0.45 32.12
C GLN A 561 -30.79 0.25 33.31
N PRO A 562 -32.09 0.61 33.18
CA PRO A 562 -33.05 0.36 34.24
C PRO A 562 -33.37 -1.14 34.41
N PRO A 563 -33.86 -1.59 35.59
CA PRO A 563 -33.95 -3.02 35.93
C PRO A 563 -34.80 -3.87 34.97
N ASN A 564 -35.91 -3.31 34.46
CA ASN A 564 -36.76 -3.98 33.48
C ASN A 564 -36.05 -4.20 32.13
N VAL A 565 -35.14 -3.28 31.75
CA VAL A 565 -34.32 -3.41 30.53
C VAL A 565 -33.25 -4.48 30.72
N VAL A 566 -32.68 -4.60 31.93
CA VAL A 566 -31.71 -5.65 32.27
C VAL A 566 -32.32 -7.05 32.12
N ALA A 567 -33.52 -7.29 32.65
CA ALA A 567 -34.16 -8.59 32.55
C ALA A 567 -34.43 -9.01 31.08
N VAL A 568 -34.93 -8.06 30.27
CA VAL A 568 -35.13 -8.26 28.83
C VAL A 568 -33.80 -8.51 28.10
N ARG A 569 -32.74 -7.79 28.47
CA ARG A 569 -31.40 -7.93 27.89
C ARG A 569 -30.82 -9.31 28.17
N VAL A 570 -30.86 -9.78 29.42
CA VAL A 570 -30.40 -11.12 29.81
C VAL A 570 -31.15 -12.20 29.03
N GLY A 571 -32.49 -12.12 28.96
CA GLY A 571 -33.30 -13.07 28.19
C GLY A 571 -32.98 -13.06 26.69
N THR A 572 -32.70 -11.89 26.12
CA THR A 572 -32.32 -11.73 24.72
C THR A 572 -30.96 -12.36 24.42
N LEU A 573 -29.95 -12.12 25.27
CA LEU A 573 -28.62 -12.69 25.12
C LEU A 573 -28.66 -14.22 25.24
N ALA A 574 -29.39 -14.76 26.22
CA ALA A 574 -29.58 -16.20 26.36
C ALA A 574 -30.19 -16.84 25.10
N ARG A 575 -31.25 -16.22 24.55
CA ARG A 575 -31.88 -16.68 23.31
C ARG A 575 -30.92 -16.68 22.12
N TYR A 576 -30.10 -15.64 21.97
CA TYR A 576 -29.11 -15.60 20.90
C TYR A 576 -28.04 -16.67 21.05
N VAL A 577 -27.52 -16.92 22.27
CA VAL A 577 -26.57 -18.01 22.49
C VAL A 577 -27.17 -19.35 22.07
N GLU A 578 -28.42 -19.64 22.45
CA GLU A 578 -29.11 -20.88 22.06
C GLU A 578 -29.35 -21.00 20.56
N GLU A 579 -29.85 -19.93 19.94
CA GLU A 579 -30.18 -19.87 18.52
C GLU A 579 -28.94 -20.07 17.66
N TYR A 580 -27.88 -19.29 17.87
CA TYR A 580 -26.64 -19.42 17.11
C TYR A 580 -25.91 -20.74 17.38
N THR A 581 -26.02 -21.30 18.59
CA THR A 581 -25.51 -22.65 18.87
C THR A 581 -26.25 -23.70 18.04
N ARG A 582 -27.59 -23.61 17.95
CA ARG A 582 -28.42 -24.53 17.16
C ARG A 582 -28.10 -24.44 15.67
N GLU A 583 -27.85 -23.23 15.18
CA GLU A 583 -27.50 -22.95 13.78
C GLU A 583 -26.03 -23.20 13.45
N ARG A 584 -25.21 -23.63 14.42
CA ARG A 584 -23.77 -23.87 14.27
C ARG A 584 -22.97 -22.61 13.90
N GLN A 585 -23.49 -21.43 14.23
CA GLN A 585 -22.82 -20.15 14.08
C GLN A 585 -21.97 -19.85 15.32
N TRP A 586 -20.86 -20.58 15.47
CA TRP A 586 -20.07 -20.59 16.69
C TRP A 586 -19.53 -19.21 17.10
N GLU A 587 -19.03 -18.44 16.14
CA GLU A 587 -18.47 -17.10 16.38
C GLU A 587 -19.50 -16.21 17.10
N TRP A 588 -20.74 -16.17 16.58
CA TRP A 588 -21.82 -15.40 17.19
C TRP A 588 -22.27 -15.97 18.53
N ALA A 589 -22.41 -17.29 18.65
CA ALA A 589 -22.79 -17.92 19.92
C ALA A 589 -21.81 -17.56 21.06
N PHE A 590 -20.50 -17.62 20.80
CA PHE A 590 -19.48 -17.23 21.78
C PHE A 590 -19.42 -15.72 22.00
N GLN A 591 -19.58 -14.90 20.95
CA GLN A 591 -19.64 -13.44 21.09
C GLN A 591 -20.78 -13.02 22.03
N PHE A 592 -22.02 -13.51 21.82
CA PHE A 592 -23.15 -13.17 22.69
C PHE A 592 -23.00 -13.75 24.11
N SER A 593 -22.34 -14.91 24.25
CA SER A 593 -21.98 -15.44 25.57
C SER A 593 -20.99 -14.53 26.29
N ASP A 594 -19.97 -14.04 25.59
CA ASP A 594 -18.97 -13.11 26.16
C ASP A 594 -19.59 -11.75 26.48
N ASP A 595 -20.49 -11.23 25.64
CA ASP A 595 -21.24 -10.00 25.90
C ASP A 595 -22.11 -10.13 27.16
N TRP A 596 -22.75 -11.28 27.38
CA TRP A 596 -23.48 -11.54 28.62
C TRP A 596 -22.55 -11.56 29.83
N ALA A 597 -21.43 -12.28 29.77
CA ALA A 597 -20.47 -12.32 30.87
C ALA A 597 -19.87 -10.93 31.18
N TRP A 598 -19.72 -10.11 30.14
CA TRP A 598 -19.24 -8.73 30.25
C TRP A 598 -20.26 -7.81 30.94
N GLU A 599 -21.53 -7.88 30.53
CA GLU A 599 -22.61 -7.02 31.05
C GLU A 599 -23.06 -7.44 32.46
N PHE A 600 -23.22 -8.75 32.68
CA PHE A 600 -23.79 -9.34 33.91
C PHE A 600 -22.88 -10.42 34.50
N PRO A 601 -21.68 -10.08 34.99
CA PRO A 601 -20.71 -11.08 35.44
C PRO A 601 -21.19 -11.95 36.61
N LEU A 602 -22.10 -11.46 37.44
CA LEU A 602 -22.71 -12.25 38.53
C LEU A 602 -23.60 -13.39 38.02
N ASP A 603 -24.14 -13.29 36.80
CA ASP A 603 -24.98 -14.36 36.23
C ASP A 603 -24.18 -15.64 35.96
N LYS A 604 -22.85 -15.53 35.88
CA LYS A 604 -21.93 -16.68 35.78
C LYS A 604 -22.02 -17.59 37.00
N LEU A 605 -22.39 -17.06 38.18
CA LEU A 605 -22.63 -17.86 39.39
C LEU A 605 -24.09 -18.31 39.53
N LYS A 606 -25.05 -17.65 38.86
CA LYS A 606 -26.46 -18.09 38.86
C LYS A 606 -26.64 -19.40 38.10
N GLY A 607 -25.95 -19.54 36.97
CA GLY A 607 -25.75 -20.81 36.28
C GLY A 607 -26.38 -20.97 34.90
N HIS A 608 -27.35 -20.12 34.53
CA HIS A 608 -27.94 -20.17 33.18
C HIS A 608 -26.89 -19.92 32.10
N TRP A 609 -26.06 -18.88 32.27
CA TRP A 609 -24.98 -18.54 31.36
C TRP A 609 -23.99 -19.71 31.18
N SER A 610 -23.54 -20.31 32.28
CA SER A 610 -22.59 -21.43 32.25
C SER A 610 -23.17 -22.66 31.57
N LEU A 611 -24.44 -22.99 31.81
CA LEU A 611 -25.09 -24.12 31.13
C LEU A 611 -25.14 -23.91 29.61
N LEU A 612 -25.52 -22.72 29.16
CA LEU A 612 -25.57 -22.41 27.73
C LEU A 612 -24.18 -22.36 27.10
N ARG A 613 -23.18 -21.80 27.79
CA ARG A 613 -21.79 -21.80 27.33
C ARG A 613 -21.21 -23.22 27.25
N ALA A 614 -21.45 -24.05 28.26
CA ALA A 614 -21.01 -25.45 28.25
C ALA A 614 -21.66 -26.23 27.10
N LYS A 615 -22.96 -26.05 26.86
CA LYS A 615 -23.65 -26.64 25.70
C LYS A 615 -23.07 -26.15 24.37
N ALA A 616 -22.77 -24.86 24.24
CA ALA A 616 -22.14 -24.32 23.04
C ALA A 616 -20.73 -24.90 22.79
N LEU A 617 -19.92 -25.05 23.84
CA LEU A 617 -18.61 -25.70 23.78
C LEU A 617 -18.73 -27.17 23.34
N LEU A 618 -19.67 -27.92 23.92
CA LEU A 618 -19.92 -29.31 23.53
C LEU A 618 -20.40 -29.41 22.08
N ALA A 619 -21.29 -28.51 21.64
CA ALA A 619 -21.80 -28.48 20.27
C ALA A 619 -20.71 -28.17 19.24
N ARG A 620 -19.71 -27.34 19.60
CA ARG A 620 -18.51 -27.08 18.78
C ARG A 620 -17.51 -28.26 18.79
N GLY A 621 -17.70 -29.24 19.68
CA GLY A 621 -16.84 -30.43 19.81
C GLY A 621 -15.75 -30.31 20.88
N ASP A 622 -15.75 -29.24 21.69
CA ASP A 622 -14.77 -29.04 22.77
C ASP A 622 -15.33 -29.54 24.12
N ARG A 623 -15.50 -30.86 24.22
CA ARG A 623 -16.02 -31.52 25.44
C ARG A 623 -15.16 -31.23 26.68
N PRO A 624 -13.81 -31.23 26.63
CA PRO A 624 -13.01 -30.90 27.80
C PRO A 624 -13.29 -29.49 28.33
N ALA A 625 -13.42 -28.49 27.46
CA ALA A 625 -13.79 -27.14 27.90
C ALA A 625 -15.23 -27.07 28.42
N ALA A 626 -16.16 -27.79 27.79
CA ALA A 626 -17.55 -27.87 28.23
C ALA A 626 -17.68 -28.44 29.65
N LEU A 627 -16.96 -29.53 29.94
CA LEU A 627 -16.88 -30.13 31.27
C LEU A 627 -16.27 -29.18 32.29
N ARG A 628 -15.15 -28.51 31.95
CA ARG A 628 -14.55 -27.50 32.84
C ARG A 628 -15.53 -26.38 33.18
N GLU A 629 -16.21 -25.80 32.19
CA GLU A 629 -17.17 -24.72 32.39
C GLU A 629 -18.32 -25.13 33.34
N ALA A 630 -18.82 -26.37 33.21
CA ALA A 630 -19.84 -26.91 34.11
C ALA A 630 -19.31 -27.16 35.52
N MET A 631 -18.15 -27.80 35.64
CA MET A 631 -17.55 -28.13 36.94
C MET A 631 -17.07 -26.90 37.71
N ASP A 632 -16.54 -25.89 37.03
CA ASP A 632 -16.11 -24.61 37.64
C ASP A 632 -17.29 -23.92 38.35
N LEU A 633 -18.48 -23.96 37.75
CA LEU A 633 -19.67 -23.43 38.40
C LEU A 633 -20.12 -24.32 39.57
N LEU A 634 -20.19 -25.63 39.39
CA LEU A 634 -20.63 -26.55 40.46
C LEU A 634 -19.73 -26.46 41.69
N GLY A 635 -18.42 -26.25 41.50
CA GLY A 635 -17.48 -26.03 42.60
C GLY A 635 -17.69 -24.69 43.30
N ALA A 636 -17.93 -23.61 42.54
CA ALA A 636 -18.02 -22.25 43.09
C ALA A 636 -19.41 -21.86 43.59
N SER A 637 -20.48 -22.42 43.05
CA SER A 637 -21.86 -22.14 43.49
C SER A 637 -22.66 -23.45 43.47
N PRO A 638 -22.40 -24.35 44.43
CA PRO A 638 -23.17 -25.59 44.56
C PRO A 638 -24.67 -25.29 44.74
N ASP A 639 -25.01 -24.18 45.41
CA ASP A 639 -26.37 -23.67 45.60
C ASP A 639 -27.05 -23.10 44.33
N SER A 640 -26.42 -23.20 43.16
CA SER A 640 -26.98 -22.69 41.90
C SER A 640 -28.32 -23.34 41.55
N THR A 641 -29.29 -22.52 41.11
CA THR A 641 -30.57 -22.98 40.53
C THR A 641 -30.43 -23.83 39.25
N TYR A 642 -29.21 -24.01 38.74
CA TYR A 642 -28.91 -24.85 37.57
C TYR A 642 -27.98 -26.03 37.92
N ALA A 643 -27.68 -26.27 39.21
CA ALA A 643 -26.74 -27.29 39.65
C ALA A 643 -27.13 -28.69 39.14
N VAL A 644 -28.40 -29.11 39.30
CA VAL A 644 -28.88 -30.42 38.84
C VAL A 644 -28.76 -30.56 37.31
N ARG A 645 -29.11 -29.52 36.55
CA ARG A 645 -28.95 -29.51 35.08
C ARG A 645 -27.50 -29.66 34.65
N LEU A 646 -26.57 -29.01 35.36
CA LEU A 646 -25.15 -29.07 35.07
C LEU A 646 -24.52 -30.40 35.47
N LEU A 647 -24.92 -30.98 36.60
CA LEU A 647 -24.52 -32.34 37.00
C LEU A 647 -24.98 -33.37 35.98
N MET A 648 -26.23 -33.27 35.53
CA MET A 648 -26.78 -34.09 34.46
C MET A 648 -26.02 -33.92 33.12
N PHE A 649 -25.70 -32.69 32.74
CA PHE A 649 -24.91 -32.39 31.54
C PHE A 649 -23.48 -32.96 31.63
N ALA A 650 -22.81 -32.80 32.77
CA ALA A 650 -21.47 -33.34 32.99
C ALA A 650 -21.50 -34.88 33.00
N ALA A 651 -22.54 -35.49 33.58
CA ALA A 651 -22.76 -36.93 33.53
C ALA A 651 -22.91 -37.44 32.09
N GLU A 652 -23.71 -36.78 31.25
CA GLU A 652 -23.83 -37.11 29.81
C GLU A 652 -22.46 -37.06 29.11
N CYS A 653 -21.65 -36.04 29.39
CA CYS A 653 -20.31 -35.93 28.83
C CYS A 653 -19.41 -37.10 29.27
N HIS A 654 -19.45 -37.48 30.55
CA HIS A 654 -18.70 -38.64 31.05
C HIS A 654 -19.19 -39.98 30.49
N VAL A 655 -20.50 -40.16 30.28
CA VAL A 655 -21.04 -41.34 29.60
C VAL A 655 -20.49 -41.42 28.17
N ALA A 656 -20.50 -40.30 27.45
CA ALA A 656 -19.95 -40.24 26.09
C ALA A 656 -18.44 -40.58 26.04
N ASP A 657 -17.71 -40.33 27.13
CA ASP A 657 -16.29 -40.68 27.28
C ASP A 657 -16.06 -42.10 27.86
N GLY A 658 -17.12 -42.91 28.03
CA GLY A 658 -17.05 -44.25 28.62
C GLY A 658 -16.77 -44.27 30.13
N GLN A 659 -16.85 -43.12 30.79
CA GLN A 659 -16.59 -42.95 32.23
C GLN A 659 -17.88 -43.09 33.05
N THR A 660 -18.57 -44.22 32.87
CA THR A 660 -19.89 -44.50 33.46
C THR A 660 -19.92 -44.34 34.98
N ASP A 661 -18.85 -44.70 35.68
CA ASP A 661 -18.79 -44.56 37.14
C ASP A 661 -18.76 -43.10 37.60
N LYS A 662 -18.05 -42.22 36.87
CA LYS A 662 -18.07 -40.78 37.15
C LYS A 662 -19.44 -40.17 36.86
N ALA A 663 -20.06 -40.59 35.75
CA ALA A 663 -21.42 -40.16 35.43
C ALA A 663 -22.42 -40.57 36.51
N ARG A 664 -22.31 -41.81 37.02
CA ARG A 664 -23.14 -42.30 38.13
C ARG A 664 -22.94 -41.47 39.39
N LEU A 665 -21.69 -41.16 39.74
CA LEU A 665 -21.38 -40.34 40.92
C LEU A 665 -22.02 -38.95 40.82
N LEU A 666 -21.90 -38.27 39.68
CA LEU A 666 -22.49 -36.95 39.47
C LEU A 666 -24.02 -36.97 39.55
N LEU A 667 -24.66 -38.03 39.03
CA LEU A 667 -26.11 -38.19 39.12
C LEU A 667 -26.56 -38.57 40.53
N GLN A 668 -25.74 -39.30 41.30
CA GLN A 668 -25.99 -39.54 42.72
C GLN A 668 -25.93 -38.23 43.50
N THR A 669 -24.88 -37.42 43.30
CA THR A 669 -24.78 -36.06 43.86
C THR A 669 -26.01 -35.23 43.51
N ALA A 670 -26.47 -35.28 42.25
CA ALA A 670 -27.68 -34.56 41.84
C ALA A 670 -28.92 -35.01 42.64
N VAL A 671 -29.09 -36.30 42.89
CA VAL A 671 -30.27 -36.85 43.59
C VAL A 671 -30.20 -36.67 45.11
N GLU A 672 -29.00 -36.79 45.69
CA GLU A 672 -28.80 -36.78 47.15
C GLU A 672 -28.70 -35.36 47.70
N ASP A 673 -27.99 -34.46 47.02
CA ASP A 673 -27.68 -33.12 47.54
C ASP A 673 -28.75 -32.08 47.15
N TYR A 674 -29.60 -32.37 46.15
CA TYR A 674 -30.60 -31.43 45.62
C TYR A 674 -32.04 -31.97 45.59
N PRO A 675 -32.55 -32.61 46.65
CA PRO A 675 -33.81 -33.39 46.62
C PRO A 675 -35.07 -32.58 46.27
N GLU A 676 -35.02 -31.24 46.34
CA GLU A 676 -36.15 -30.34 46.06
C GLU A 676 -36.09 -29.68 44.67
N ASP A 677 -35.07 -29.98 43.85
CA ASP A 677 -34.92 -29.39 42.53
C ASP A 677 -35.99 -29.90 41.54
N GLY A 678 -36.47 -29.03 40.64
CA GLY A 678 -37.51 -29.37 39.69
C GLY A 678 -37.12 -30.42 38.65
N ASP A 679 -35.83 -30.66 38.42
CA ASP A 679 -35.33 -31.67 37.47
C ASP A 679 -34.93 -33.00 38.13
N GLN A 680 -35.32 -33.23 39.39
CA GLN A 680 -34.98 -34.44 40.15
C GLN A 680 -35.44 -35.75 39.49
N ASP A 681 -36.63 -35.80 38.91
CA ASP A 681 -37.14 -36.99 38.25
C ASP A 681 -36.29 -37.39 37.04
N ALA A 682 -35.80 -36.40 36.29
CA ALA A 682 -34.89 -36.61 35.17
C ALA A 682 -33.52 -37.14 35.65
N ALA A 683 -32.99 -36.61 36.75
CA ALA A 683 -31.74 -37.08 37.34
C ALA A 683 -31.87 -38.55 37.83
N ARG A 684 -32.96 -38.89 38.51
CA ARG A 684 -33.25 -40.28 38.96
C ARG A 684 -33.38 -41.24 37.80
N ALA A 685 -34.13 -40.87 36.76
CA ALA A 685 -34.31 -41.71 35.57
C ALA A 685 -32.96 -42.02 34.89
N ARG A 686 -32.09 -41.01 34.75
CA ARG A 686 -30.73 -41.19 34.20
C ARG A 686 -29.85 -42.05 35.10
N LEU A 687 -29.93 -41.88 36.42
CA LEU A 687 -29.19 -42.70 37.38
C LEU A 687 -29.59 -44.18 37.30
N GLN A 688 -30.89 -44.47 37.19
CA GLN A 688 -31.41 -45.82 37.02
C GLN A 688 -30.93 -46.46 35.71
N ALA A 689 -30.95 -45.70 34.61
CA ALA A 689 -30.46 -46.17 33.31
C ALA A 689 -28.98 -46.58 33.34
N LEU A 690 -28.19 -46.04 34.26
CA LEU A 690 -26.77 -46.38 34.46
C LEU A 690 -26.54 -47.43 35.59
N GLY A 691 -27.61 -48.08 36.06
CA GLY A 691 -27.57 -49.12 37.08
C GLY A 691 -27.25 -48.62 38.49
N GLY A 692 -27.49 -47.34 38.80
CA GLY A 692 -27.26 -46.78 40.12
C GLY A 692 -28.39 -47.09 41.12
N PRO A 693 -28.08 -47.22 42.43
CA PRO A 693 -29.11 -47.41 43.45
C PRO A 693 -29.96 -46.15 43.60
N VAL A 694 -31.28 -46.27 43.46
CA VAL A 694 -32.23 -45.21 43.79
C VAL A 694 -32.89 -45.56 45.12
N LYS A 695 -32.53 -44.84 46.19
CA LYS A 695 -33.31 -44.90 47.43
C LYS A 695 -34.57 -44.07 47.25
N THR A 696 -35.70 -44.74 47.08
CA THR A 696 -37.03 -44.14 47.28
C THR A 696 -37.19 -43.86 48.77
N LYS A 697 -37.36 -42.59 49.14
CA LYS A 697 -37.93 -42.23 50.45
C LYS A 697 -39.44 -42.24 50.33
#